data_AF-A0AA88KKM3-F1
#
_entry.id   AF-A0AA88KKM3-F1
#
_cell.length_a   1.000
_cell.length_b   1.000
_cell.length_c   1.000
_cell.angle_alpha   90.00
_cell.angle_beta   90.00
_cell.angle_gamma   90.00
#
_symmetry.space_group_name_H-M   'P 1'
#
loop_
_entity.id
_entity.type
_entity.pdbx_description
1 polymer ?
#
loop_
_entity_poly.entity_id
_entity_poly.type
_entity_poly.pdbx_seq_one_letter_code
_entity_poly.pdbx_strand_id
1 'polypeptide(L)'
;MSQQLDTLYFPLQHLLPELQQQVLNFLDPKSLLSILVCDQHFYFQVARNEAFKAFRLMAMIQLGPVMFRGNAIKLRSDMPTDISLVRSAIQFFLNKSKWINGVDFNTWRARAFAFDDETSRSNMCEHETLKKQVDDCLCELIRHVKLFDLKEMELTDEELKTIPYAFLRNEYMHWRIAIHTFRNAMTTTLKGYEKEAFNRVKHEIYEHLDQCASFPHGLKEMDTIVPVLRYATDNSSDLYTKLRQFMWRDRKEHLELHELLNTVVEHDKMIYFLLRLGLLPYSNIPLIYQTNREVILFAIQYHVEDNAAFKMKGFYRPNKKTVFSGVVKLVPELANDKEIIKTALLSKKDELIHSVYQTCMYGKIENDPLGEEDYRFLGSIVKQYPKLLDILVNYNRESAQKYSWTETDVMKILNYCPNAYSELSTEKIEITDKNWRSFKHHPKLAFHAVTLMGENLTSVAFDKTFKDSTELEHVRELCVTAVKHLQHPVTVSQVFFSKIPEALTKDVAFLKEIIPICPKLGYFIDDTFLEKDWDLIMFLAPIVSVVDILFKLGYSCSTRSQAWALQTFSDKRVHKKPDFLLDNREFALATLKSFPLQYNRFPSYIQEDPEVFNIIMESGCDISTLPVFYKKVKGNKQLAEKAIRFGANIFLFDECIHNDRELFKIAIAIDPRFLNMSSIFTGDKEMVMYTIETCNKWRNIPPNFMTFSSLDEKLLQDREVVKKAILETATFVDVQNLPKEFQNDKLLMKATLLKNGQAYPQLPDELKNDLEIAEAAVRSSCKNYNHLPQVLRDRREFFLLAVSRGLTQVSLPFQMKPQQDDDVKWEIYSEEPSEIFVRLV
;
A
#
# COMPACT_ATOMS: atom_id res chain seq x y z
N MET A 1 -13.87 -10.59 8.38
CA MET A 1 -13.77 -9.42 7.47
C MET A 1 -12.76 -8.46 8.08
N SER A 2 -11.81 -8.00 7.26
CA SER A 2 -10.81 -6.93 7.49
C SER A 2 -9.93 -7.02 8.75
N GLN A 3 -8.73 -7.60 8.61
CA GLN A 3 -7.47 -7.10 9.20
C GLN A 3 -6.32 -8.00 8.74
N GLN A 4 -5.09 -7.45 8.72
CA GLN A 4 -3.85 -7.99 8.14
C GLN A 4 -3.67 -7.77 6.63
N LEU A 5 -3.50 -6.50 6.27
CA LEU A 5 -2.50 -6.13 5.26
C LEU A 5 -1.35 -5.51 6.05
N ASP A 6 -0.28 -6.29 6.22
CA ASP A 6 1.01 -5.84 6.72
C ASP A 6 1.62 -4.84 5.73
N THR A 7 1.34 -3.56 5.91
CA THR A 7 2.25 -2.50 5.48
C THR A 7 3.32 -2.36 6.55
N LEU A 8 4.58 -2.62 6.20
CA LEU A 8 5.77 -2.29 6.99
C LEU A 8 5.63 -0.91 7.65
N TYR A 9 5.25 -0.90 8.92
CA TYR A 9 5.33 0.29 9.77
C TYR A 9 6.82 0.46 10.10
N PHE A 10 7.49 1.38 9.42
CA PHE A 10 8.82 1.82 9.82
C PHE A 10 8.63 2.81 10.98
N PRO A 11 8.96 2.47 12.24
CA PRO A 11 8.57 3.30 13.36
C PRO A 11 9.63 4.39 13.54
N LEU A 12 9.58 5.40 12.67
CA LEU A 12 10.48 6.57 12.65
C LEU A 12 10.56 7.27 14.01
N GLN A 13 9.47 7.21 14.80
CA GLN A 13 9.40 7.72 16.17
C GLN A 13 10.42 7.11 17.15
N HIS A 14 11.01 5.94 16.84
CA HIS A 14 12.02 5.29 17.67
C HIS A 14 13.46 5.59 17.24
N LEU A 15 13.64 6.37 16.16
CA LEU A 15 14.97 6.85 15.74
C LEU A 15 15.35 8.11 16.54
N LEU A 16 16.66 8.29 16.75
CA LEU A 16 17.20 9.54 17.29
C LEU A 16 16.87 10.72 16.35
N PRO A 17 16.63 11.95 16.86
CA PRO A 17 16.25 13.10 16.04
C PRO A 17 17.19 13.38 14.86
N GLU A 18 18.50 13.14 15.03
CA GLU A 18 19.50 13.33 13.98
C GLU A 18 19.34 12.30 12.85
N LEU A 19 18.99 11.04 13.18
CA LEU A 19 18.72 9.98 12.22
C LEU A 19 17.37 10.17 11.53
N GLN A 20 16.36 10.68 12.24
CA GLN A 20 15.08 11.06 11.63
C GLN A 20 15.31 12.10 10.52
N GLN A 21 16.12 13.13 10.79
CA GLN A 21 16.43 14.16 9.80
C GLN A 21 17.20 13.61 8.58
N GLN A 22 18.12 12.66 8.78
CA GLN A 22 18.83 12.00 7.68
C GLN A 22 17.91 11.14 6.82
N VAL A 23 16.98 10.38 7.44
CA VAL A 23 15.98 9.59 6.70
C VAL A 23 15.05 10.51 5.91
N LEU A 24 14.61 11.63 6.49
CA LEU A 24 13.77 12.62 5.80
C LEU A 24 14.46 13.26 4.59
N ASN A 25 15.78 13.48 4.66
CA ASN A 25 16.56 14.01 3.54
C ASN A 25 16.76 12.98 2.41
N PHE A 26 16.55 11.69 2.69
CA PHE A 26 16.76 10.58 1.75
C PHE A 26 15.47 10.11 1.06
N LEU A 27 14.31 10.40 1.66
CA LEU A 27 13.01 10.03 1.12
C LEU A 27 12.62 10.95 -0.03
N ASP A 28 12.17 10.36 -1.14
CA ASP A 28 11.56 11.14 -2.21
C ASP A 28 10.23 11.77 -1.73
N PRO A 29 9.81 12.91 -2.31
CA PRO A 29 8.63 13.63 -1.85
C PRO A 29 7.36 12.76 -1.75
N LYS A 30 7.18 11.77 -2.64
CA LYS A 30 6.00 10.90 -2.67
C LYS A 30 5.99 9.90 -1.51
N SER A 31 7.15 9.34 -1.17
CA SER A 31 7.32 8.43 -0.03
C SER A 31 7.18 9.16 1.30
N LEU A 32 7.78 10.35 1.39
CA LEU A 32 7.62 11.26 2.54
C LEU A 32 6.14 11.60 2.79
N LEU A 33 5.41 11.95 1.72
CA LEU A 33 3.97 12.24 1.79
C LEU A 33 3.12 11.05 2.21
N SER A 34 3.53 9.82 1.88
CA SER A 34 2.80 8.61 2.27
C SER A 34 2.96 8.29 3.76
N ILE A 35 4.16 8.52 4.31
CA ILE A 35 4.47 8.32 5.74
C ILE A 35 3.70 9.35 6.60
N LEU A 36 3.65 10.61 6.17
CA LEU A 36 3.00 11.70 6.89
C LEU A 36 1.47 11.58 6.98
N VAL A 37 0.82 10.91 6.02
CA VAL A 37 -0.63 10.65 6.06
C VAL A 37 -0.97 9.53 7.06
N CYS A 38 -0.03 8.62 7.33
CA CYS A 38 -0.23 7.48 8.21
C CYS A 38 0.07 7.77 9.69
N ASP A 39 0.91 8.76 10.00
CA ASP A 39 1.31 9.10 11.38
C ASP A 39 1.07 10.59 11.74
N GLN A 40 -0.04 10.82 12.46
CA GLN A 40 -0.45 12.16 12.92
C GLN A 40 0.35 12.69 14.12
N HIS A 41 1.13 11.88 14.83
CA HIS A 41 1.98 12.35 15.93
C HIS A 41 3.31 12.91 15.38
N PHE A 42 3.84 12.28 14.33
CA PHE A 42 5.01 12.77 13.59
C PHE A 42 4.75 14.15 12.94
N TYR A 43 3.49 14.45 12.63
CA TYR A 43 2.98 15.72 12.11
C TYR A 43 3.35 16.96 12.93
N PHE A 44 3.70 16.85 14.22
CA PHE A 44 3.99 18.01 15.06
C PHE A 44 5.48 18.27 15.32
N GLN A 45 6.38 17.33 15.00
CA GLN A 45 7.79 17.41 15.43
C GLN A 45 8.75 18.01 14.39
N VAL A 46 8.41 18.03 13.09
CA VAL A 46 9.38 18.39 12.02
C VAL A 46 9.15 19.81 11.48
N ALA A 47 9.32 20.84 12.31
CA ALA A 47 8.92 22.22 11.98
C ALA A 47 9.80 22.98 10.94
N ARG A 48 10.93 22.42 10.46
CA ARG A 48 11.93 23.18 9.68
C ARG A 48 12.14 22.74 8.22
N ASN A 49 11.48 21.69 7.74
CA ASN A 49 11.68 21.18 6.38
C ASN A 49 10.72 21.86 5.36
N GLU A 50 11.23 22.29 4.20
CA GLU A 50 10.45 22.95 3.13
C GLU A 50 9.30 22.08 2.59
N ALA A 51 9.48 20.76 2.49
CA ALA A 51 8.42 19.83 2.05
C ALA A 51 7.29 19.76 3.09
N PHE A 52 7.64 19.91 4.35
CA PHE A 52 6.70 19.93 5.46
C PHE A 52 5.94 21.26 5.54
N LYS A 53 6.58 22.38 5.23
CA LYS A 53 5.90 23.69 5.06
C LYS A 53 4.88 23.65 3.92
N ALA A 54 5.20 23.00 2.79
CA ALA A 54 4.25 22.77 1.69
C ALA A 54 3.07 21.89 2.11
N PHE A 55 3.30 20.88 2.93
CA PHE A 55 2.23 20.04 3.48
C PHE A 55 1.37 20.76 4.51
N ARG A 56 1.95 21.61 5.37
CA ARG A 56 1.19 22.49 6.28
C ARG A 56 0.28 23.43 5.50
N LEU A 57 0.77 24.07 4.44
CA LEU A 57 -0.06 24.91 3.56
C LEU A 57 -1.27 24.12 3.03
N MET A 58 -1.07 22.88 2.57
CA MET A 58 -2.17 22.02 2.11
C MET A 58 -3.13 21.59 3.22
N ALA A 59 -2.61 21.20 4.38
CA ALA A 59 -3.43 20.84 5.55
C ALA A 59 -4.21 22.05 6.08
N MET A 60 -3.66 23.26 5.99
CA MET A 60 -4.34 24.52 6.29
C MET A 60 -5.49 24.78 5.31
N ILE A 61 -5.25 24.56 4.01
CA ILE A 61 -6.30 24.64 2.97
C ILE A 61 -7.42 23.61 3.23
N GLN A 62 -7.11 22.43 3.78
CA GLN A 62 -8.06 21.34 3.99
C GLN A 62 -8.81 21.37 5.35
N LEU A 63 -8.13 21.69 6.46
CA LEU A 63 -8.62 21.44 7.84
C LEU A 63 -9.24 22.66 8.54
N GLY A 64 -8.95 23.89 8.12
CA GLY A 64 -9.54 25.09 8.72
C GLY A 64 -9.19 25.33 10.21
N PRO A 65 -9.93 26.20 10.93
CA PRO A 65 -9.47 26.95 12.12
C PRO A 65 -9.11 26.15 13.39
N VAL A 66 -9.34 24.83 13.40
CA VAL A 66 -9.13 24.00 14.61
C VAL A 66 -7.66 24.01 15.06
N MET A 67 -6.72 24.26 14.14
CA MET A 67 -5.30 24.35 14.45
C MET A 67 -4.78 25.74 14.85
N PHE A 68 -5.64 26.77 14.90
CA PHE A 68 -5.22 28.16 15.14
C PHE A 68 -5.62 28.73 16.50
N ARG A 69 -6.26 27.95 17.38
CA ARG A 69 -6.42 28.39 18.78
C ARG A 69 -5.07 28.30 19.50
N GLY A 70 -4.34 29.42 19.54
CA GLY A 70 -3.20 29.60 20.46
C GLY A 70 -1.88 30.16 19.91
N ASN A 71 -1.87 31.05 18.91
CA ASN A 71 -0.63 31.70 18.41
C ASN A 71 0.48 30.72 17.92
N ALA A 72 0.12 29.50 17.51
CA ALA A 72 1.09 28.43 17.26
C ALA A 72 1.84 28.49 15.91
N ILE A 73 1.43 29.35 14.95
CA ILE A 73 2.00 29.39 13.59
C ILE A 73 2.38 30.83 13.23
N LYS A 74 3.63 31.04 12.79
CA LYS A 74 4.17 32.33 12.32
C LYS A 74 4.31 32.28 10.80
N LEU A 75 3.39 32.95 10.08
CA LEU A 75 3.27 33.00 8.61
C LEU A 75 4.60 33.21 7.84
N ARG A 76 5.58 33.92 8.41
CA ARG A 76 6.87 34.18 7.76
C ARG A 76 7.86 33.01 7.81
N SER A 77 7.86 32.21 8.88
CA SER A 77 8.79 31.09 9.07
C SER A 77 8.24 29.75 8.60
N ASP A 78 6.92 29.65 8.48
CA ASP A 78 6.20 28.38 8.25
C ASP A 78 5.73 28.16 6.80
N MET A 79 5.94 29.12 5.89
CA MET A 79 5.63 28.99 4.47
C MET A 79 6.80 28.40 3.66
N PRO A 80 6.53 27.49 2.70
CA PRO A 80 7.56 26.97 1.82
C PRO A 80 8.06 28.07 0.88
N THR A 81 9.37 28.18 0.77
CA THR A 81 10.11 29.08 -0.12
C THR A 81 10.27 28.50 -1.52
N ASP A 82 10.19 27.17 -1.68
CA ASP A 82 10.31 26.47 -2.96
C ASP A 82 8.94 26.24 -3.64
N ILE A 83 8.69 27.01 -4.70
CA ILE A 83 7.45 26.97 -5.51
C ILE A 83 7.30 25.62 -6.25
N SER A 84 8.40 24.98 -6.65
CA SER A 84 8.35 23.69 -7.36
C SER A 84 7.87 22.55 -6.47
N LEU A 85 8.20 22.63 -5.18
CA LEU A 85 7.79 21.70 -4.15
C LEU A 85 6.31 21.87 -3.80
N VAL A 86 5.83 23.11 -3.76
CA VAL A 86 4.40 23.42 -3.60
C VAL A 86 3.59 22.89 -4.79
N ARG A 87 4.05 23.11 -6.03
CA ARG A 87 3.42 22.55 -7.23
C ARG A 87 3.33 21.03 -7.16
N SER A 88 4.42 20.37 -6.77
CA SER A 88 4.49 18.91 -6.64
C SER A 88 3.54 18.38 -5.55
N ALA A 89 3.43 19.09 -4.42
CA ALA A 89 2.53 18.75 -3.33
C ALA A 89 1.05 18.89 -3.74
N ILE A 90 0.69 20.00 -4.40
CA ILE A 90 -0.64 20.23 -4.96
C ILE A 90 -0.98 19.13 -5.97
N GLN A 91 -0.08 18.82 -6.90
CA GLN A 91 -0.31 17.78 -7.90
C GLN A 91 -0.47 16.38 -7.27
N PHE A 92 0.33 16.05 -6.25
CA PHE A 92 0.18 14.81 -5.49
C PHE A 92 -1.19 14.72 -4.80
N PHE A 93 -1.65 15.82 -4.19
CA PHE A 93 -2.96 15.90 -3.55
C PHE A 93 -4.09 15.65 -4.55
N LEU A 94 -4.08 16.39 -5.66
CA LEU A 94 -5.07 16.28 -6.73
C LEU A 94 -5.14 14.87 -7.32
N ASN A 95 -4.01 14.18 -7.40
CA ASN A 95 -3.93 12.80 -7.90
C ASN A 95 -4.44 11.75 -6.88
N LYS A 96 -4.34 12.00 -5.58
CA LYS A 96 -4.77 11.08 -4.50
C LYS A 96 -6.24 11.31 -4.09
N SER A 97 -6.75 12.52 -4.21
CA SER A 97 -8.09 12.90 -3.78
C SER A 97 -9.16 12.56 -4.83
N LYS A 98 -9.52 11.28 -4.97
CA LYS A 98 -10.73 10.84 -5.71
C LYS A 98 -12.06 11.38 -5.14
N TRP A 99 -12.01 12.18 -4.08
CA TRP A 99 -13.14 12.64 -3.25
C TRP A 99 -13.46 14.14 -3.38
N ILE A 100 -12.78 14.93 -4.24
CA ILE A 100 -13.05 16.38 -4.35
C ILE A 100 -14.38 16.69 -5.06
N ASN A 101 -14.98 15.74 -5.78
CA ASN A 101 -16.27 15.96 -6.45
C ASN A 101 -17.49 16.02 -5.51
N GLY A 102 -17.33 16.05 -4.19
CA GLY A 102 -18.47 16.05 -3.25
C GLY A 102 -18.24 16.68 -1.89
N VAL A 103 -17.12 17.38 -1.67
CA VAL A 103 -16.93 18.18 -0.45
C VAL A 103 -16.94 19.63 -0.89
N ASP A 104 -17.99 20.37 -0.51
CA ASP A 104 -18.04 21.82 -0.64
C ASP A 104 -16.72 22.39 -0.12
N PHE A 105 -15.94 23.00 -1.00
CA PHE A 105 -14.83 23.84 -0.59
C PHE A 105 -15.45 24.92 0.29
N ASN A 106 -15.28 24.77 1.61
CA ASN A 106 -15.91 25.65 2.58
C ASN A 106 -15.23 27.02 2.46
N THR A 107 -15.69 27.85 1.53
CA THR A 107 -15.22 29.21 1.25
C THR A 107 -15.22 30.10 2.50
N TRP A 108 -16.06 29.76 3.49
CA TRP A 108 -16.03 30.33 4.84
C TRP A 108 -14.73 30.06 5.62
N ARG A 109 -14.02 28.95 5.39
CA ARG A 109 -12.76 28.60 6.07
C ARG A 109 -11.52 29.28 5.48
N ALA A 110 -11.56 29.64 4.19
CA ALA A 110 -10.54 30.45 3.55
C ALA A 110 -10.58 31.94 3.97
N ARG A 111 -11.75 32.43 4.44
CA ARG A 111 -11.92 33.81 4.97
C ARG A 111 -10.95 34.16 6.10
N ALA A 112 -10.48 33.18 6.86
CA ALA A 112 -9.58 33.43 7.99
C ALA A 112 -8.12 33.69 7.59
N PHE A 113 -7.75 33.52 6.31
CA PHE A 113 -6.34 33.33 5.95
C PHE A 113 -5.69 34.37 5.03
N ALA A 114 -6.43 35.35 4.48
CA ALA A 114 -5.83 36.30 3.55
C ALA A 114 -6.31 37.73 3.81
N PHE A 115 -5.74 38.38 4.83
CA PHE A 115 -5.92 39.80 5.15
C PHE A 115 -7.22 40.14 5.89
N ASP A 116 -7.20 39.93 7.19
CA ASP A 116 -7.91 40.82 8.11
C ASP A 116 -6.86 41.74 8.74
N ASP A 117 -6.23 42.57 7.91
CA ASP A 117 -5.54 43.75 8.43
C ASP A 117 -5.40 44.84 7.36
N GLU A 118 -6.52 45.50 7.03
CA GLU A 118 -6.46 46.82 6.39
C GLU A 118 -5.86 47.90 7.33
N THR A 119 -5.43 47.56 8.56
CA THR A 119 -4.99 48.56 9.55
C THR A 119 -3.47 48.74 9.70
N SER A 120 -2.62 47.89 9.13
CA SER A 120 -1.15 48.02 9.27
C SER A 120 -0.45 48.57 8.01
N ARG A 121 -0.53 49.89 7.82
CA ARG A 121 0.10 50.67 6.73
C ARG A 121 1.64 50.73 6.70
N SER A 122 2.38 49.92 7.47
CA SER A 122 3.80 50.22 7.73
C SER A 122 4.87 49.39 7.02
N ASN A 123 4.56 48.37 6.19
CA ASN A 123 5.60 47.62 5.45
C ASN A 123 5.10 47.10 4.09
N MET A 124 4.99 47.97 3.07
CA MET A 124 4.44 47.60 1.76
C MET A 124 5.34 46.71 0.87
N CYS A 125 6.67 46.74 1.03
CA CYS A 125 7.57 46.09 0.07
C CYS A 125 7.75 44.56 0.26
N GLU A 126 7.66 44.05 1.49
CA GLU A 126 7.84 42.61 1.78
C GLU A 126 6.54 41.80 1.61
N HIS A 127 5.37 42.46 1.59
CA HIS A 127 4.07 41.81 1.37
C HIS A 127 3.80 41.45 -0.10
N GLU A 128 4.42 42.15 -1.06
CA GLU A 128 4.20 41.91 -2.50
C GLU A 128 4.76 40.56 -2.98
N THR A 129 5.92 40.14 -2.46
CA THR A 129 6.57 38.89 -2.90
C THR A 129 5.81 37.67 -2.40
N LEU A 130 5.35 37.69 -1.14
CA LEU A 130 4.53 36.61 -0.57
C LEU A 130 3.13 36.57 -1.22
N LYS A 131 2.51 37.73 -1.45
CA LYS A 131 1.23 37.84 -2.16
C LYS A 131 1.35 37.25 -3.57
N LYS A 132 2.42 37.60 -4.30
CA LYS A 132 2.69 37.06 -5.63
C LYS A 132 2.88 35.53 -5.62
N GLN A 133 3.60 34.99 -4.64
CA GLN A 133 3.77 33.53 -4.50
C GLN A 133 2.45 32.80 -4.19
N VAL A 134 1.58 33.39 -3.38
CA VAL A 134 0.25 32.85 -3.09
C VAL A 134 -0.65 32.94 -4.33
N ASP A 135 -0.63 34.06 -5.05
CA ASP A 135 -1.37 34.25 -6.30
C ASP A 135 -0.89 33.25 -7.38
N ASP A 136 0.41 33.00 -7.52
CA ASP A 136 0.99 31.99 -8.42
C ASP A 136 0.51 30.56 -8.06
N CYS A 137 0.41 30.24 -6.77
CA CYS A 137 -0.10 28.94 -6.30
C CYS A 137 -1.61 28.79 -6.56
N LEU A 138 -2.38 29.87 -6.34
CA LEU A 138 -3.81 29.89 -6.61
C LEU A 138 -4.09 29.79 -8.10
N CYS A 139 -3.32 30.47 -8.97
CA CYS A 139 -3.37 30.31 -10.41
C CYS A 139 -3.30 28.85 -10.84
N GLU A 140 -2.34 28.09 -10.29
CA GLU A 140 -2.18 26.68 -10.64
C GLU A 140 -3.35 25.83 -10.13
N LEU A 141 -3.81 26.09 -8.90
CA LEU A 141 -4.94 25.39 -8.31
C LEU A 141 -6.24 25.62 -9.11
N ILE A 142 -6.49 26.86 -9.51
CA ILE A 142 -7.64 27.31 -10.30
C ILE A 142 -7.70 26.65 -11.69
N ARG A 143 -6.55 26.36 -12.32
CA ARG A 143 -6.48 25.66 -13.61
C ARG A 143 -6.93 24.20 -13.49
N HIS A 144 -6.78 23.60 -12.31
CA HIS A 144 -6.97 22.17 -12.10
C HIS A 144 -8.13 21.81 -11.18
N VAL A 145 -8.74 22.76 -10.47
CA VAL A 145 -9.85 22.54 -9.53
C VAL A 145 -10.98 23.51 -9.79
N LYS A 146 -12.21 23.01 -9.79
CA LYS A 146 -13.40 23.88 -9.74
C LYS A 146 -13.54 24.39 -8.31
N LEU A 147 -13.46 25.69 -8.14
CA LEU A 147 -13.70 26.39 -6.89
C LEU A 147 -15.18 26.72 -6.70
N PHE A 148 -15.91 26.87 -7.80
CA PHE A 148 -17.33 27.17 -7.81
C PHE A 148 -18.11 26.13 -8.63
N ASP A 149 -19.27 25.72 -8.13
CA ASP A 149 -20.23 24.91 -8.90
C ASP A 149 -21.15 25.84 -9.71
N LEU A 150 -20.64 26.32 -10.85
CA LEU A 150 -21.38 27.21 -11.73
C LEU A 150 -22.10 26.44 -12.83
N LYS A 151 -23.43 26.62 -12.88
CA LYS A 151 -24.27 26.11 -13.97
C LYS A 151 -24.34 27.06 -15.16
N GLU A 152 -24.16 28.37 -14.94
CA GLU A 152 -24.24 29.42 -15.96
C GLU A 152 -23.12 30.46 -15.80
N MET A 153 -22.90 31.28 -16.83
CA MET A 153 -21.83 32.28 -16.90
C MET A 153 -22.16 33.60 -16.18
N GLU A 154 -23.25 33.62 -15.41
CA GLU A 154 -23.84 34.84 -14.87
C GLU A 154 -23.95 34.75 -13.35
N LEU A 155 -22.81 34.84 -12.65
CA LEU A 155 -22.87 35.31 -11.28
C LEU A 155 -23.36 36.76 -11.31
N THR A 156 -24.42 37.03 -10.56
CA THR A 156 -24.90 38.38 -10.31
C THR A 156 -23.80 39.18 -9.61
N ASP A 157 -23.80 40.52 -9.77
CA ASP A 157 -22.82 41.35 -9.08
C ASP A 157 -22.91 41.22 -7.55
N GLU A 158 -24.08 40.84 -7.02
CA GLU A 158 -24.27 40.49 -5.60
C GLU A 158 -23.60 39.16 -5.24
N GLU A 159 -23.73 38.11 -6.06
CA GLU A 159 -23.02 36.84 -5.84
C GLU A 159 -21.49 37.01 -5.98
N LEU A 160 -21.02 37.87 -6.87
CA LEU A 160 -19.59 38.18 -6.99
C LEU A 160 -19.04 38.91 -5.77
N LYS A 161 -19.85 39.73 -5.09
CA LYS A 161 -19.49 40.31 -3.79
C LYS A 161 -19.39 39.24 -2.70
N THR A 162 -20.06 38.10 -2.84
CA THR A 162 -19.95 36.99 -1.88
C THR A 162 -18.64 36.19 -2.03
N ILE A 163 -17.94 36.29 -3.18
CA ILE A 163 -16.63 35.67 -3.39
C ILE A 163 -15.59 36.37 -2.49
N PRO A 164 -15.05 35.69 -1.48
CA PRO A 164 -14.25 36.35 -0.45
C PRO A 164 -12.82 36.71 -0.91
N TYR A 165 -12.32 36.11 -1.99
CA TYR A 165 -10.96 36.37 -2.48
C TYR A 165 -10.97 37.34 -3.66
N ALA A 166 -10.38 38.53 -3.45
CA ALA A 166 -10.37 39.60 -4.44
C ALA A 166 -9.71 39.18 -5.76
N PHE A 167 -8.62 38.41 -5.72
CA PHE A 167 -7.97 37.94 -6.93
C PHE A 167 -8.84 36.94 -7.71
N LEU A 168 -9.54 36.00 -7.05
CA LEU A 168 -10.47 35.09 -7.73
C LEU A 168 -11.66 35.82 -8.35
N ARG A 169 -12.19 36.79 -7.61
CA ARG A 169 -13.24 37.68 -8.10
C ARG A 169 -12.76 38.47 -9.32
N ASN A 170 -11.54 39.02 -9.27
CA ASN A 170 -10.97 39.78 -10.37
C ASN A 170 -10.70 38.89 -11.60
N GLU A 171 -10.12 37.70 -11.42
CA GLU A 171 -9.93 36.72 -12.50
C GLU A 171 -11.27 36.38 -13.18
N TYR A 172 -12.29 36.04 -12.40
CA TYR A 172 -13.61 35.74 -12.94
C TYR A 172 -14.23 36.94 -13.65
N MET A 173 -14.14 38.13 -13.07
CA MET A 173 -14.67 39.36 -13.65
C MET A 173 -14.03 39.68 -15.00
N HIS A 174 -12.70 39.63 -15.09
CA HIS A 174 -11.99 39.92 -16.34
C HIS A 174 -12.30 38.90 -17.43
N TRP A 175 -12.34 37.61 -17.11
CA TRP A 175 -12.80 36.59 -18.05
C TRP A 175 -14.28 36.79 -18.46
N ARG A 176 -15.17 37.14 -17.52
CA ARG A 176 -16.60 37.41 -17.79
C ARG A 176 -16.75 38.57 -18.75
N ILE A 177 -16.07 39.69 -18.51
CA ILE A 177 -16.14 40.89 -19.35
C ILE A 177 -15.59 40.58 -20.74
N ALA A 178 -14.40 39.96 -20.84
CA ALA A 178 -13.82 39.59 -22.13
C ALA A 178 -14.78 38.74 -22.98
N ILE A 179 -15.45 37.75 -22.37
CA ILE A 179 -16.41 36.88 -23.04
C ILE A 179 -17.70 37.62 -23.42
N HIS A 180 -18.22 38.49 -22.55
CA HIS A 180 -19.42 39.29 -22.82
C HIS A 180 -19.18 40.30 -23.93
N THR A 181 -18.06 41.04 -23.89
CA THR A 181 -17.64 41.98 -24.93
C THR A 181 -17.46 41.27 -26.27
N PHE A 182 -16.80 40.10 -26.28
CA PHE A 182 -16.68 39.27 -27.48
C PHE A 182 -18.05 38.81 -28.00
N ARG A 183 -18.90 38.27 -27.12
CA ARG A 183 -20.25 37.80 -27.47
C ARG A 183 -21.03 38.92 -28.14
N ASN A 184 -21.13 40.09 -27.50
CA ASN A 184 -21.88 41.25 -27.97
C ASN A 184 -21.45 41.70 -29.36
N ALA A 185 -20.13 41.84 -29.59
CA ALA A 185 -19.59 42.21 -30.89
C ALA A 185 -19.96 41.19 -31.99
N MET A 186 -19.90 39.90 -31.66
CA MET A 186 -20.28 38.85 -32.60
C MET A 186 -21.79 38.80 -32.87
N THR A 187 -22.64 39.17 -31.91
CA THR A 187 -24.10 39.26 -32.11
C THR A 187 -24.48 40.35 -33.09
N THR A 188 -23.80 41.50 -33.01
CA THR A 188 -24.07 42.66 -33.84
C THR A 188 -23.65 42.38 -35.28
N THR A 189 -22.56 41.65 -35.49
CA THR A 189 -22.08 41.26 -36.83
C THR A 189 -22.94 40.19 -37.50
N LEU A 190 -23.63 39.32 -36.75
CA LEU A 190 -24.53 38.31 -37.33
C LEU A 190 -25.78 38.90 -38.00
N LYS A 191 -26.06 40.20 -37.80
CA LYS A 191 -27.17 40.95 -38.45
C LYS A 191 -26.73 41.77 -39.68
N GLY A 192 -25.45 41.70 -40.05
CA GLY A 192 -24.82 42.51 -41.09
C GLY A 192 -23.37 42.74 -40.70
N TYR A 193 -22.43 42.20 -41.47
CA TYR A 193 -21.03 42.16 -41.09
C TYR A 193 -20.39 43.55 -41.14
N GLU A 194 -19.98 44.08 -39.99
CA GLU A 194 -19.03 45.20 -39.90
C GLU A 194 -17.75 44.67 -39.23
N LYS A 195 -16.73 44.38 -40.04
CA LYS A 195 -15.33 44.19 -39.59
C LYS A 195 -14.89 45.24 -38.57
N GLU A 196 -15.44 46.44 -38.68
CA GLU A 196 -15.22 47.55 -37.75
C GLU A 196 -15.74 47.26 -36.34
N ALA A 197 -16.87 46.58 -36.16
CA ALA A 197 -17.43 46.29 -34.84
C ALA A 197 -16.49 45.41 -33.99
N PHE A 198 -15.93 44.35 -34.57
CA PHE A 198 -14.94 43.51 -33.88
C PHE A 198 -13.61 44.26 -33.65
N ASN A 199 -13.15 45.05 -34.63
CA ASN A 199 -11.95 45.88 -34.46
C ASN A 199 -12.09 46.96 -33.38
N ARG A 200 -13.31 47.49 -33.15
CA ARG A 200 -13.58 48.45 -32.08
C ARG A 200 -13.45 47.83 -30.69
N VAL A 201 -13.83 46.57 -30.52
CA VAL A 201 -13.85 45.91 -29.20
C VAL A 201 -12.65 45.03 -28.90
N LYS A 202 -11.84 44.64 -29.92
CA LYS A 202 -10.72 43.70 -29.71
C LYS A 202 -9.72 44.19 -28.66
N HIS A 203 -9.46 45.51 -28.63
CA HIS A 203 -8.57 46.13 -27.64
C HIS A 203 -9.10 46.00 -26.21
N GLU A 204 -10.40 46.17 -25.99
CA GLU A 204 -11.04 45.98 -24.68
C GLU A 204 -10.95 44.52 -24.20
N ILE A 205 -11.14 43.56 -25.13
CA ILE A 205 -10.97 42.14 -24.83
C ILE A 205 -9.51 41.88 -24.39
N TYR A 206 -8.52 42.45 -25.08
CA TYR A 206 -7.11 42.29 -24.71
C TYR A 206 -6.79 42.86 -23.35
N GLU A 207 -7.25 44.08 -23.07
CA GLU A 207 -7.01 44.72 -21.79
C GLU A 207 -7.51 43.85 -20.63
N HIS A 208 -8.67 43.22 -20.78
CA HIS A 208 -9.18 42.31 -19.76
C HIS A 208 -8.41 40.99 -19.68
N LEU A 209 -8.03 40.39 -20.80
CA LEU A 209 -7.20 39.18 -20.78
C LEU A 209 -5.81 39.42 -20.18
N ASP A 210 -5.26 40.63 -20.31
CA ASP A 210 -3.96 41.03 -19.75
C ASP A 210 -4.00 41.20 -18.23
N GLN A 211 -5.17 41.47 -17.68
CA GLN A 211 -5.38 41.49 -16.23
C GLN A 211 -5.60 40.09 -15.64
N CYS A 212 -5.76 39.06 -16.47
CA CYS A 212 -5.91 37.67 -16.01
C CYS A 212 -4.55 36.99 -15.83
N ALA A 213 -4.13 36.76 -14.58
CA ALA A 213 -2.97 35.95 -14.24
C ALA A 213 -3.12 34.47 -14.65
N SER A 214 -4.35 33.97 -14.77
CA SER A 214 -4.61 32.59 -15.21
C SER A 214 -4.50 32.36 -16.72
N PHE A 215 -4.39 33.41 -17.54
CA PHE A 215 -4.29 33.32 -18.99
C PHE A 215 -3.02 32.54 -19.43
N PRO A 216 -3.04 31.72 -20.50
CA PRO A 216 -4.17 31.43 -21.41
C PRO A 216 -5.16 30.38 -20.89
N HIS A 217 -4.83 29.64 -19.82
CA HIS A 217 -5.62 28.50 -19.36
C HIS A 217 -6.93 28.88 -18.67
N GLY A 218 -6.99 30.04 -18.01
CA GLY A 218 -8.20 30.53 -17.37
C GLY A 218 -8.68 29.68 -16.19
N LEU A 219 -9.86 30.05 -15.67
CA LEU A 219 -10.55 29.34 -14.60
C LEU A 219 -11.03 27.95 -15.05
N LYS A 220 -10.92 26.91 -14.22
CA LYS A 220 -11.47 25.57 -14.54
C LYS A 220 -13.00 25.56 -14.63
N GLU A 221 -13.68 26.52 -13.99
CA GLU A 221 -15.12 26.76 -14.10
C GLU A 221 -15.57 26.89 -15.56
N MET A 222 -14.71 27.43 -16.42
CA MET A 222 -14.95 27.52 -17.86
C MET A 222 -15.14 26.16 -18.51
N ASP A 223 -14.52 25.09 -18.00
CA ASP A 223 -14.74 23.73 -18.49
C ASP A 223 -16.15 23.20 -18.21
N THR A 224 -16.92 23.85 -17.33
CA THR A 224 -18.34 23.53 -17.07
C THR A 224 -19.28 24.36 -17.91
N ILE A 225 -18.97 25.65 -18.03
CA ILE A 225 -19.80 26.61 -18.73
C ILE A 225 -19.74 26.40 -20.24
N VAL A 226 -18.53 26.14 -20.77
CA VAL A 226 -18.35 25.94 -22.21
C VAL A 226 -19.12 24.70 -22.69
N PRO A 227 -19.16 23.54 -21.99
CA PRO A 227 -20.07 22.43 -22.32
C PRO A 227 -21.56 22.72 -22.25
N VAL A 228 -22.05 23.48 -21.26
CA VAL A 228 -23.48 23.88 -21.20
C VAL A 228 -23.84 24.72 -22.43
N LEU A 229 -22.93 25.59 -22.87
CA LEU A 229 -23.03 26.33 -24.13
C LEU A 229 -22.80 25.46 -25.40
N ARG A 230 -22.15 24.30 -25.28
CA ARG A 230 -21.89 23.35 -26.40
C ARG A 230 -23.06 22.43 -26.72
N TYR A 231 -23.99 22.21 -25.78
CA TYR A 231 -25.08 21.22 -25.88
C TYR A 231 -26.49 21.83 -25.81
N ALA A 232 -26.62 23.15 -25.86
CA ALA A 232 -27.93 23.78 -26.05
C ALA A 232 -28.58 23.19 -27.31
N THR A 233 -29.72 22.53 -27.14
CA THR A 233 -30.40 21.77 -28.21
C THR A 233 -30.67 22.66 -29.43
N ASP A 234 -30.65 22.08 -30.63
CA ASP A 234 -30.81 22.76 -31.94
C ASP A 234 -32.08 23.62 -32.09
N ASN A 235 -33.01 23.55 -31.13
CA ASN A 235 -34.21 24.39 -31.09
C ASN A 235 -34.06 25.63 -30.19
N SER A 236 -32.92 25.82 -29.53
CA SER A 236 -32.66 27.04 -28.78
C SER A 236 -32.27 28.16 -29.73
N SER A 237 -32.91 29.31 -29.58
CA SER A 237 -32.51 30.58 -30.18
C SER A 237 -31.14 31.09 -29.68
N ASP A 238 -30.30 30.20 -29.12
CA ASP A 238 -29.09 30.58 -28.43
C ASP A 238 -28.01 31.02 -29.42
N LEU A 239 -27.51 32.20 -29.11
CA LEU A 239 -26.58 32.99 -29.86
C LEU A 239 -25.19 32.34 -29.93
N TYR A 240 -24.82 31.57 -28.90
CA TYR A 240 -23.53 30.87 -28.86
C TYR A 240 -23.46 29.73 -29.88
N THR A 241 -24.53 28.95 -30.01
CA THR A 241 -24.63 27.89 -31.03
C THR A 241 -24.49 28.46 -32.44
N LYS A 242 -25.15 29.60 -32.72
CA LYS A 242 -25.00 30.31 -34.01
C LYS A 242 -23.58 30.80 -34.25
N LEU A 243 -22.94 31.32 -33.21
CA LEU A 243 -21.54 31.77 -33.29
C LEU A 243 -20.59 30.60 -33.54
N ARG A 244 -20.76 29.47 -32.85
CA ARG A 244 -19.98 28.26 -33.08
C ARG A 244 -20.16 27.74 -34.51
N GLN A 245 -21.41 27.63 -34.97
CA GLN A 245 -21.71 27.24 -36.36
C GLN A 245 -21.05 28.17 -37.38
N PHE A 246 -21.01 29.48 -37.13
CA PHE A 246 -20.32 30.44 -37.98
C PHE A 246 -18.80 30.22 -37.97
N MET A 247 -18.18 30.12 -36.79
CA MET A 247 -16.73 29.95 -36.63
C MET A 247 -16.21 28.60 -37.14
N TRP A 248 -17.10 27.61 -37.26
CA TRP A 248 -16.78 26.28 -37.79
C TRP A 248 -16.99 26.15 -39.30
N ARG A 249 -17.45 27.20 -40.00
CA ARG A 249 -17.54 27.20 -41.47
C ARG A 249 -16.16 27.05 -42.12
N ASP A 250 -16.14 26.59 -43.36
CA ASP A 250 -14.91 26.59 -44.17
C ASP A 250 -14.48 28.04 -44.41
N ARG A 251 -13.31 28.39 -43.88
CA ARG A 251 -12.70 29.72 -44.04
C ARG A 251 -12.50 30.09 -45.52
N LYS A 252 -12.33 29.12 -46.43
CA LYS A 252 -12.16 29.39 -47.87
C LYS A 252 -13.47 29.76 -48.55
N GLU A 253 -14.60 29.27 -48.05
CA GLU A 253 -15.92 29.47 -48.66
C GLU A 253 -16.65 30.69 -48.07
N HIS A 254 -16.18 31.24 -46.94
CA HIS A 254 -16.85 32.32 -46.22
C HIS A 254 -15.95 33.55 -46.01
N LEU A 255 -16.12 34.58 -46.85
CA LEU A 255 -15.31 35.81 -46.85
C LEU A 255 -15.30 36.52 -45.47
N GLU A 256 -16.44 36.65 -44.81
CA GLU A 256 -16.57 37.28 -43.50
C GLU A 256 -15.78 36.55 -42.39
N LEU A 257 -15.76 35.21 -42.44
CA LEU A 257 -14.99 34.43 -41.47
C LEU A 257 -13.49 34.56 -41.78
N HIS A 258 -13.13 34.59 -43.07
CA HIS A 258 -11.76 34.81 -43.50
C HIS A 258 -11.21 36.15 -42.99
N GLU A 259 -11.96 37.24 -43.14
CA GLU A 259 -11.57 38.57 -42.66
C GLU A 259 -11.49 38.65 -41.13
N LEU A 260 -12.42 38.03 -40.42
CA LEU A 260 -12.41 37.96 -38.96
C LEU A 260 -11.15 37.23 -38.48
N LEU A 261 -10.87 36.05 -39.04
CA LEU A 261 -9.70 35.25 -38.67
C LEU A 261 -8.39 35.96 -39.03
N ASN A 262 -8.33 36.70 -40.13
CA ASN A 262 -7.16 37.55 -40.45
C ASN A 262 -6.95 38.65 -39.41
N THR A 263 -8.01 39.20 -38.85
CA THR A 263 -7.92 40.20 -37.77
C THR A 263 -7.46 39.54 -36.46
N VAL A 264 -7.92 38.32 -36.19
CA VAL A 264 -7.49 37.50 -35.03
C VAL A 264 -6.01 37.11 -35.11
N VAL A 265 -5.45 36.93 -36.31
CA VAL A 265 -4.04 36.57 -36.54
C VAL A 265 -3.07 37.62 -36.00
N GLU A 266 -3.49 38.89 -35.92
CA GLU A 266 -2.67 40.00 -35.44
C GLU A 266 -2.25 39.84 -33.97
N HIS A 267 -2.96 39.00 -33.19
CA HIS A 267 -2.67 38.76 -31.78
C HIS A 267 -2.87 37.30 -31.37
N ASP A 268 -1.79 36.66 -30.93
CA ASP A 268 -1.75 35.30 -30.36
C ASP A 268 -2.76 35.09 -29.21
N LYS A 269 -2.97 36.10 -28.36
CA LYS A 269 -3.93 36.03 -27.24
C LYS A 269 -5.36 35.71 -27.69
N MET A 270 -5.82 36.22 -28.84
CA MET A 270 -7.15 35.84 -29.34
C MET A 270 -7.22 34.37 -29.74
N ILE A 271 -6.12 33.79 -30.22
CA ILE A 271 -6.11 32.39 -30.63
C ILE A 271 -6.29 31.51 -29.42
N TYR A 272 -5.51 31.74 -28.36
CA TYR A 272 -5.68 31.05 -27.08
C TYR A 272 -7.08 31.25 -26.50
N PHE A 273 -7.61 32.48 -26.54
CA PHE A 273 -8.97 32.79 -26.08
C PHE A 273 -10.04 32.01 -26.85
N LEU A 274 -10.01 32.02 -28.19
CA LEU A 274 -10.99 31.33 -29.02
C LEU A 274 -10.86 29.80 -28.93
N LEU A 275 -9.64 29.27 -28.79
CA LEU A 275 -9.40 27.85 -28.52
C LEU A 275 -9.96 27.44 -27.16
N ARG A 276 -9.77 28.28 -26.12
CA ARG A 276 -10.30 28.03 -24.77
C ARG A 276 -11.82 27.94 -24.75
N LEU A 277 -12.48 28.80 -25.53
CA LEU A 277 -13.93 28.77 -25.73
C LEU A 277 -14.40 27.62 -26.64
N GLY A 278 -13.49 26.92 -27.32
CA GLY A 278 -13.84 25.88 -28.30
C GLY A 278 -14.55 26.43 -29.54
N LEU A 279 -14.35 27.71 -29.85
CA LEU A 279 -14.93 28.39 -31.00
C LEU A 279 -14.03 28.30 -32.24
N LEU A 280 -12.71 28.12 -32.06
CA LEU A 280 -11.77 27.97 -33.17
C LEU A 280 -11.49 26.48 -33.43
N PRO A 281 -12.04 25.86 -34.48
CA PRO A 281 -11.67 24.50 -34.84
C PRO A 281 -10.26 24.46 -35.43
N TYR A 282 -9.62 23.29 -35.36
CA TYR A 282 -8.24 23.10 -35.82
C TYR A 282 -8.02 23.52 -37.27
N SER A 283 -8.96 23.20 -38.17
CA SER A 283 -8.93 23.57 -39.59
C SER A 283 -8.85 25.08 -39.84
N ASN A 284 -9.35 25.89 -38.90
CA ASN A 284 -9.38 27.34 -39.00
C ASN A 284 -8.26 28.03 -38.22
N ILE A 285 -7.40 27.27 -37.52
CA ILE A 285 -6.16 27.81 -36.94
C ILE A 285 -5.31 28.38 -38.08
N PRO A 286 -4.85 29.64 -38.00
CA PRO A 286 -4.06 30.23 -39.06
C PRO A 286 -2.74 29.48 -39.30
N LEU A 287 -2.32 29.38 -40.56
CA LEU A 287 -1.13 28.61 -40.97
C LEU A 287 0.13 28.92 -40.15
N ILE A 288 0.35 30.19 -39.79
CA ILE A 288 1.52 30.62 -39.00
C ILE A 288 1.55 30.03 -37.58
N TYR A 289 0.39 29.61 -37.06
CA TYR A 289 0.27 28.98 -35.73
C TYR A 289 0.09 27.46 -35.81
N GLN A 290 -0.11 26.88 -37.00
CA GLN A 290 -0.22 25.42 -37.16
C GLN A 290 1.12 24.71 -36.92
N THR A 291 2.25 25.40 -37.11
CA THR A 291 3.60 24.94 -36.76
C THR A 291 4.00 25.33 -35.32
N ASN A 292 3.19 26.15 -34.63
CA ASN A 292 3.49 26.57 -33.26
C ASN A 292 3.07 25.48 -32.26
N ARG A 293 4.08 24.82 -31.70
CA ARG A 293 3.95 23.74 -30.72
C ARG A 293 2.99 24.07 -29.57
N GLU A 294 3.13 25.22 -28.94
CA GLU A 294 2.35 25.61 -27.75
C GLU A 294 0.87 25.83 -28.09
N VAL A 295 0.59 26.42 -29.25
CA VAL A 295 -0.78 26.61 -29.74
C VAL A 295 -1.44 25.26 -30.03
N ILE A 296 -0.71 24.31 -30.63
CA ILE A 296 -1.25 22.98 -30.93
C ILE A 296 -1.49 22.17 -29.65
N LEU A 297 -0.57 22.19 -28.68
CA LEU A 297 -0.78 21.56 -27.37
C LEU A 297 -2.04 22.11 -26.69
N PHE A 298 -2.21 23.43 -26.70
CA PHE A 298 -3.38 24.10 -26.14
C PHE A 298 -4.67 23.71 -26.90
N ALA A 299 -4.62 23.66 -28.24
CA ALA A 299 -5.75 23.24 -29.06
C ALA A 299 -6.17 21.78 -28.80
N ILE A 300 -5.23 20.87 -28.59
CA ILE A 300 -5.48 19.47 -28.23
C ILE A 300 -6.14 19.38 -26.84
N GLN A 301 -5.59 20.11 -25.86
CA GLN A 301 -6.11 20.13 -24.49
C GLN A 301 -7.58 20.56 -24.45
N TYR A 302 -7.94 21.62 -25.18
CA TYR A 302 -9.29 22.18 -25.21
C TYR A 302 -10.13 21.73 -26.41
N HIS A 303 -9.67 20.71 -27.15
CA HIS A 303 -10.37 20.17 -28.32
C HIS A 303 -11.82 19.80 -27.98
N VAL A 304 -12.72 20.03 -28.93
CA VAL A 304 -14.15 19.72 -28.77
C VAL A 304 -14.51 18.69 -29.84
N GLU A 305 -14.88 17.49 -29.42
CA GLU A 305 -15.38 16.45 -30.33
C GLU A 305 -16.73 16.88 -30.91
N ASP A 306 -16.96 16.53 -32.17
CA ASP A 306 -18.23 16.77 -32.82
C ASP A 306 -19.17 15.62 -32.44
N ASN A 307 -19.92 15.77 -31.35
CA ASN A 307 -20.72 14.67 -30.83
C ASN A 307 -21.71 14.11 -31.87
N ALA A 308 -21.47 12.87 -32.31
CA ALA A 308 -22.35 12.08 -33.18
C ALA A 308 -23.75 11.80 -32.58
N ALA A 309 -24.05 12.26 -31.36
CA ALA A 309 -25.39 12.24 -30.77
C ALA A 309 -26.41 13.12 -31.53
N PHE A 310 -25.95 13.98 -32.45
CA PHE A 310 -26.77 14.68 -33.45
C PHE A 310 -27.20 13.80 -34.64
N LYS A 311 -26.88 12.49 -34.66
CA LYS A 311 -27.53 11.53 -35.56
C LYS A 311 -29.00 11.38 -35.16
N MET A 312 -29.84 12.24 -35.75
CA MET A 312 -31.29 12.35 -35.56
C MET A 312 -31.99 10.99 -35.45
N LYS A 313 -32.79 10.85 -34.39
CA LYS A 313 -33.99 10.01 -34.41
C LYS A 313 -34.99 10.65 -35.39
N GLY A 314 -35.03 10.12 -36.61
CA GLY A 314 -36.10 10.32 -37.58
C GLY A 314 -36.02 11.63 -38.36
N PHE A 315 -36.01 11.50 -39.69
CA PHE A 315 -36.04 12.58 -40.70
C PHE A 315 -34.71 13.30 -40.97
N TYR A 316 -33.77 12.57 -41.58
CA TYR A 316 -33.15 12.88 -42.90
C TYR A 316 -31.99 11.88 -43.10
N ARG A 317 -31.94 11.19 -44.25
CA ARG A 317 -30.75 10.41 -44.62
C ARG A 317 -29.62 11.40 -44.93
N PRO A 318 -28.48 11.39 -44.23
CA PRO A 318 -27.38 12.28 -44.56
C PRO A 318 -26.72 11.77 -45.84
N ASN A 319 -26.79 12.56 -46.91
CA ASN A 319 -25.88 12.43 -48.04
C ASN A 319 -24.45 12.72 -47.55
N LYS A 320 -23.70 11.67 -47.23
CA LYS A 320 -22.25 11.42 -47.44
C LYS A 320 -21.19 12.54 -47.39
N LYS A 321 -21.42 13.72 -46.83
CA LYS A 321 -20.35 14.65 -46.44
C LYS A 321 -20.64 15.13 -45.02
N THR A 322 -19.89 14.65 -44.04
CA THR A 322 -19.75 15.34 -42.76
C THR A 322 -19.23 16.74 -43.08
N VAL A 323 -20.10 17.75 -42.96
CA VAL A 323 -19.83 19.09 -43.51
C VAL A 323 -18.72 19.80 -42.73
N PHE A 324 -18.40 19.37 -41.51
CA PHE A 324 -17.29 19.91 -40.74
C PHE A 324 -16.58 18.76 -40.02
N SER A 325 -15.29 18.58 -40.26
CA SER A 325 -14.48 17.66 -39.47
C SER A 325 -13.34 18.45 -38.84
N GLY A 326 -13.38 18.61 -37.52
CA GLY A 326 -12.32 19.23 -36.72
C GLY A 326 -11.06 18.36 -36.63
N VAL A 327 -10.74 17.61 -37.69
CA VAL A 327 -9.66 16.62 -37.73
C VAL A 327 -8.34 17.36 -37.51
N VAL A 328 -7.70 17.05 -36.39
CA VAL A 328 -6.39 17.58 -36.03
C VAL A 328 -5.36 16.89 -36.92
N LYS A 329 -4.79 17.63 -37.88
CA LYS A 329 -3.75 17.12 -38.77
C LYS A 329 -2.42 17.76 -38.43
N LEU A 330 -1.53 16.98 -37.81
CA LEU A 330 -0.18 17.46 -37.54
C LEU A 330 0.56 17.73 -38.84
N VAL A 331 1.14 18.92 -38.93
CA VAL A 331 2.11 19.28 -39.96
C VAL A 331 3.38 18.44 -39.80
N PRO A 332 4.16 18.18 -40.88
CA PRO A 332 5.34 17.31 -40.83
C PRO A 332 6.34 17.67 -39.71
N GLU A 333 6.49 18.95 -39.39
CA GLU A 333 7.40 19.47 -38.36
C GLU A 333 7.01 19.02 -36.94
N LEU A 334 5.71 18.80 -36.69
CA LEU A 334 5.17 18.38 -35.39
C LEU A 334 4.84 16.88 -35.33
N ALA A 335 4.99 16.15 -36.43
CA ALA A 335 4.63 14.73 -36.51
C ALA A 335 5.45 13.82 -35.57
N ASN A 336 6.62 14.30 -35.13
CA ASN A 336 7.52 13.60 -34.20
C ASN A 336 7.48 14.15 -32.76
N ASP A 337 6.63 15.13 -32.46
CA ASP A 337 6.58 15.73 -31.12
C ASP A 337 5.89 14.80 -30.12
N LYS A 338 6.69 14.17 -29.25
CA LYS A 338 6.24 13.20 -28.25
C LYS A 338 5.27 13.79 -27.22
N GLU A 339 5.33 15.09 -26.92
CA GLU A 339 4.42 15.70 -25.95
C GLU A 339 3.03 15.93 -26.55
N ILE A 340 2.98 16.42 -27.80
CA ILE A 340 1.74 16.57 -28.57
C ILE A 340 1.04 15.22 -28.71
N ILE A 341 1.77 14.19 -29.14
CA ILE A 341 1.26 12.83 -29.31
C ILE A 341 0.74 12.30 -27.96
N LYS A 342 1.54 12.40 -26.90
CA LYS A 342 1.14 11.94 -25.56
C LYS A 342 -0.14 12.62 -25.08
N THR A 343 -0.25 13.94 -25.25
CA THR A 343 -1.41 14.71 -24.80
C THR A 343 -2.67 14.32 -25.57
N ALA A 344 -2.56 14.13 -26.89
CA ALA A 344 -3.67 13.65 -27.71
C ALA A 344 -4.09 12.22 -27.34
N LEU A 345 -3.15 11.30 -27.19
CA LEU A 345 -3.43 9.90 -26.84
C LEU A 345 -4.05 9.74 -25.44
N LEU A 346 -3.70 10.61 -24.48
CA LEU A 346 -4.27 10.62 -23.13
C LEU A 346 -5.58 11.42 -23.01
N SER A 347 -6.02 12.10 -24.08
CA SER A 347 -7.25 12.90 -24.07
C SER A 347 -8.52 12.07 -23.90
N LYS A 348 -8.47 10.76 -24.22
CA LYS A 348 -9.61 9.83 -24.26
C LYS A 348 -10.72 10.24 -25.25
N LYS A 349 -10.38 11.08 -26.23
CA LYS A 349 -11.25 11.56 -27.31
C LYS A 349 -10.93 10.77 -28.57
N ASP A 350 -11.85 9.93 -29.04
CA ASP A 350 -11.60 8.94 -30.08
C ASP A 350 -11.21 9.60 -31.41
N GLU A 351 -11.95 10.63 -31.83
CA GLU A 351 -11.68 11.36 -33.09
C GLU A 351 -10.32 12.07 -33.06
N LEU A 352 -9.94 12.60 -31.90
CA LEU A 352 -8.66 13.28 -31.69
C LEU A 352 -7.50 12.28 -31.68
N ILE A 353 -7.66 11.15 -30.99
CA ILE A 353 -6.69 10.05 -30.98
C ILE A 353 -6.46 9.57 -32.41
N HIS A 354 -7.54 9.29 -33.15
CA HIS A 354 -7.47 8.80 -34.52
C HIS A 354 -6.74 9.78 -35.45
N SER A 355 -7.16 11.05 -35.45
CA SER A 355 -6.63 12.08 -36.35
C SER A 355 -5.15 12.40 -36.08
N VAL A 356 -4.76 12.52 -34.81
CA VAL A 356 -3.36 12.73 -34.44
C VAL A 356 -2.52 11.49 -34.74
N TYR A 357 -3.03 10.28 -34.44
CA TYR A 357 -2.32 9.04 -34.72
C TYR A 357 -2.05 8.88 -36.22
N GLN A 358 -3.04 9.14 -37.08
CA GLN A 358 -2.90 9.09 -38.54
C GLN A 358 -1.85 10.06 -39.10
N THR A 359 -1.59 11.17 -38.41
CA THR A 359 -0.70 12.22 -38.92
C THR A 359 0.69 12.25 -38.28
N CYS A 360 0.85 11.61 -37.13
CA CYS A 360 2.14 11.47 -36.44
C CYS A 360 2.98 10.31 -36.98
N MET A 361 4.22 10.20 -36.51
CA MET A 361 5.17 9.15 -36.90
C MET A 361 4.67 7.72 -36.66
N TYR A 362 3.81 7.50 -35.67
CA TYR A 362 3.33 6.16 -35.30
C TYR A 362 2.22 5.62 -36.21
N GLY A 363 1.44 6.48 -36.86
CA GLY A 363 0.46 6.06 -37.88
C GLY A 363 1.01 6.12 -39.32
N LYS A 364 1.98 7.00 -39.58
CA LYS A 364 2.69 7.10 -40.89
C LYS A 364 3.96 6.26 -40.93
N ILE A 365 3.93 5.01 -40.48
CA ILE A 365 5.12 4.15 -40.47
C ILE A 365 5.56 3.92 -41.91
N GLU A 366 6.50 4.75 -42.37
CA GLU A 366 6.78 4.88 -43.79
C GLU A 366 7.83 3.91 -44.30
N ASN A 367 8.63 3.21 -43.45
CA ASN A 367 9.55 2.15 -43.90
C ASN A 367 10.21 1.21 -42.83
N ASP A 368 10.07 1.36 -41.50
CA ASP A 368 10.75 0.46 -40.52
C ASP A 368 9.91 0.15 -39.25
N PRO A 369 10.11 -1.01 -38.59
CA PRO A 369 9.52 -1.31 -37.28
C PRO A 369 9.95 -0.29 -36.22
N LEU A 370 9.10 -0.05 -35.23
CA LEU A 370 9.38 0.93 -34.17
C LEU A 370 10.67 0.59 -33.39
N GLY A 371 11.39 1.61 -32.94
CA GLY A 371 12.56 1.44 -32.08
C GLY A 371 12.19 1.09 -30.63
N GLU A 372 13.15 0.62 -29.83
CA GLU A 372 12.91 0.31 -28.41
C GLU A 372 12.45 1.53 -27.60
N GLU A 373 12.92 2.73 -27.93
CA GLU A 373 12.45 3.97 -27.28
C GLU A 373 10.99 4.30 -27.60
N ASP A 374 10.51 3.92 -28.79
CA ASP A 374 9.14 4.13 -29.22
C ASP A 374 8.20 3.15 -28.51
N TYR A 375 8.59 1.87 -28.39
CA TYR A 375 7.85 0.90 -27.59
C TYR A 375 7.76 1.32 -26.13
N ARG A 376 8.86 1.82 -25.56
CA ARG A 376 8.86 2.36 -24.20
C ARG A 376 7.93 3.57 -24.08
N PHE A 377 7.95 4.48 -25.04
CA PHE A 377 7.08 5.65 -25.06
C PHE A 377 5.60 5.25 -25.12
N LEU A 378 5.19 4.44 -26.11
CA LEU A 378 3.82 3.95 -26.25
C LEU A 378 3.39 3.15 -25.01
N GLY A 379 4.25 2.26 -24.51
CA GLY A 379 4.00 1.49 -23.29
C GLY A 379 3.77 2.38 -22.07
N SER A 380 4.50 3.49 -21.93
CA SER A 380 4.30 4.45 -20.82
C SER A 380 2.95 5.18 -20.89
N ILE A 381 2.41 5.38 -22.10
CA ILE A 381 1.10 6.00 -22.34
C ILE A 381 -0.01 4.98 -22.09
N VAL A 382 0.11 3.80 -22.69
CA VAL A 382 -0.84 2.69 -22.50
C VAL A 382 -0.92 2.29 -21.03
N LYS A 383 0.18 2.35 -20.26
CA LYS A 383 0.16 2.14 -18.82
C LYS A 383 -0.81 3.09 -18.08
N GLN A 384 -0.98 4.32 -18.56
CA GLN A 384 -1.90 5.30 -17.99
C GLN A 384 -3.33 5.15 -18.52
N TYR A 385 -3.48 4.67 -19.77
CA TYR A 385 -4.77 4.39 -20.39
C TYR A 385 -4.77 3.01 -21.09
N PRO A 386 -4.98 1.90 -20.36
CA PRO A 386 -4.80 0.55 -20.90
C PRO A 386 -5.64 0.20 -22.14
N LYS A 387 -6.88 0.72 -22.23
CA LYS A 387 -7.76 0.57 -23.40
C LYS A 387 -7.19 1.13 -24.69
N LEU A 388 -6.24 2.07 -24.58
CA LEU A 388 -5.58 2.66 -25.73
C LEU A 388 -4.87 1.62 -26.58
N LEU A 389 -4.39 0.52 -26.00
CA LEU A 389 -3.69 -0.51 -26.78
C LEU A 389 -4.58 -1.09 -27.89
N ASP A 390 -5.83 -1.43 -27.57
CA ASP A 390 -6.79 -1.95 -28.55
C ASP A 390 -7.12 -0.90 -29.62
N ILE A 391 -7.30 0.37 -29.20
CA ILE A 391 -7.55 1.50 -30.11
C ILE A 391 -6.38 1.67 -31.09
N LEU A 392 -5.15 1.72 -30.58
CA LEU A 392 -3.96 1.94 -31.41
C LEU A 392 -3.72 0.77 -32.36
N VAL A 393 -3.93 -0.46 -31.92
CA VAL A 393 -3.82 -1.65 -32.76
C VAL A 393 -4.85 -1.62 -33.90
N ASN A 394 -6.09 -1.21 -33.60
CA ASN A 394 -7.13 -1.07 -34.62
C ASN A 394 -6.84 0.08 -35.59
N TYR A 395 -6.45 1.24 -35.08
CA TYR A 395 -6.09 2.38 -35.92
C TYR A 395 -4.82 2.14 -36.73
N ASN A 396 -3.82 1.47 -36.19
CA ASN A 396 -2.65 1.05 -36.94
C ASN A 396 -3.07 0.18 -38.13
N ARG A 397 -3.97 -0.79 -37.92
CA ARG A 397 -4.52 -1.60 -39.01
C ARG A 397 -5.24 -0.78 -40.10
N GLU A 398 -6.01 0.23 -39.70
CA GLU A 398 -6.78 1.08 -40.63
C GLU A 398 -5.93 2.12 -41.37
N SER A 399 -4.93 2.67 -40.69
CA SER A 399 -4.13 3.81 -41.16
C SER A 399 -2.74 3.43 -41.65
N ALA A 400 -2.29 2.19 -41.41
CA ALA A 400 -1.01 1.69 -41.89
C ALA A 400 -0.94 1.80 -43.41
N GLN A 401 -0.14 2.75 -43.87
CA GLN A 401 0.13 2.91 -45.29
C GLN A 401 1.06 1.81 -45.82
N LYS A 402 1.95 1.26 -44.97
CA LYS A 402 2.94 0.24 -45.36
C LYS A 402 3.25 -0.84 -44.31
N TYR A 403 3.22 -0.53 -43.00
CA TYR A 403 3.55 -1.48 -41.94
C TYR A 403 2.46 -1.58 -40.88
N SER A 404 1.96 -2.81 -40.66
CA SER A 404 0.99 -3.14 -39.62
C SER A 404 1.69 -3.84 -38.46
N TRP A 405 1.30 -3.52 -37.22
CA TRP A 405 1.86 -4.14 -36.02
C TRP A 405 1.69 -5.66 -36.03
N THR A 406 2.75 -6.35 -35.63
CA THR A 406 2.87 -7.80 -35.46
C THR A 406 2.72 -8.19 -33.99
N GLU A 407 2.62 -9.50 -33.69
CA GLU A 407 2.67 -10.00 -32.30
C GLU A 407 3.90 -9.49 -31.56
N THR A 408 5.05 -9.40 -32.24
CA THR A 408 6.31 -8.95 -31.63
C THR A 408 6.22 -7.51 -31.15
N ASP A 409 5.55 -6.64 -31.91
CA ASP A 409 5.44 -5.23 -31.58
C ASP A 409 4.50 -5.04 -30.37
N VAL A 410 3.38 -5.78 -30.35
CA VAL A 410 2.47 -5.78 -29.19
C VAL A 410 3.17 -6.35 -27.95
N MET A 411 3.95 -7.43 -28.07
CA MET A 411 4.75 -7.99 -26.97
C MET A 411 5.74 -6.97 -26.40
N LYS A 412 6.43 -6.20 -27.26
CA LYS A 412 7.37 -5.16 -26.84
C LYS A 412 6.68 -4.01 -26.10
N ILE A 413 5.47 -3.62 -26.51
CA ILE A 413 4.67 -2.62 -25.77
C ILE A 413 4.25 -3.19 -24.41
N LEU A 414 3.76 -4.44 -24.37
CA LEU A 414 3.30 -5.09 -23.14
C LEU A 414 4.40 -5.28 -22.09
N ASN A 415 5.69 -5.35 -22.48
CA ASN A 415 6.81 -5.34 -21.52
C ASN A 415 6.77 -4.14 -20.56
N TYR A 416 6.22 -3.01 -20.99
CA TYR A 416 6.11 -1.80 -20.18
C TYR A 416 4.72 -1.65 -19.52
N CYS A 417 3.71 -2.37 -20.01
CA CYS A 417 2.33 -2.31 -19.53
C CYS A 417 1.58 -3.66 -19.63
N PRO A 418 1.96 -4.69 -18.86
CA PRO A 418 1.42 -6.04 -19.02
C PRO A 418 -0.12 -6.11 -18.94
N ASN A 419 -0.71 -5.37 -18.01
CA ASN A 419 -2.15 -5.36 -17.75
C ASN A 419 -3.00 -4.88 -18.95
N ALA A 420 -2.42 -4.21 -19.95
CA ALA A 420 -3.16 -3.76 -21.12
C ALA A 420 -3.63 -4.91 -22.03
N TYR A 421 -3.01 -6.09 -21.92
CA TYR A 421 -3.44 -7.28 -22.67
C TYR A 421 -4.91 -7.64 -22.40
N SER A 422 -5.42 -7.39 -21.19
CA SER A 422 -6.82 -7.70 -20.87
C SER A 422 -7.84 -6.73 -21.47
N GLU A 423 -7.39 -5.61 -22.03
CA GLU A 423 -8.25 -4.62 -22.68
C GLU A 423 -8.35 -4.84 -24.19
N LEU A 424 -7.53 -5.73 -24.77
CA LEU A 424 -7.64 -6.11 -26.17
C LEU A 424 -9.04 -6.70 -26.43
N SER A 425 -9.63 -6.36 -27.57
CA SER A 425 -10.99 -6.74 -27.93
C SER A 425 -11.09 -8.25 -28.21
N THR A 426 -12.19 -8.83 -27.73
CA THR A 426 -12.64 -10.18 -28.12
C THR A 426 -13.75 -10.03 -29.15
N GLU A 427 -13.42 -9.57 -30.37
CA GLU A 427 -14.41 -9.64 -31.46
C GLU A 427 -14.90 -11.09 -31.63
N LYS A 428 -16.15 -11.26 -32.09
CA LYS A 428 -16.83 -12.56 -32.12
C LYS A 428 -15.89 -13.64 -32.70
N ILE A 429 -15.68 -14.68 -31.91
CA ILE A 429 -14.69 -15.77 -32.00
C ILE A 429 -14.73 -16.54 -33.35
N GLU A 430 -15.67 -16.21 -34.22
CA GLU A 430 -15.85 -16.86 -35.50
C GLU A 430 -15.17 -16.02 -36.60
N ILE A 431 -13.94 -16.42 -36.95
CA ILE A 431 -13.37 -16.39 -38.32
C ILE A 431 -12.28 -15.33 -38.65
N THR A 432 -11.62 -14.60 -37.73
CA THR A 432 -10.51 -13.72 -38.18
C THR A 432 -9.28 -13.63 -37.26
N ASP A 433 -8.09 -13.49 -37.87
CA ASP A 433 -6.79 -13.15 -37.23
C ASP A 433 -6.81 -11.82 -36.43
N LYS A 434 -7.98 -11.18 -36.32
CA LYS A 434 -8.18 -9.86 -35.70
C LYS A 434 -8.28 -9.91 -34.18
N ASN A 435 -8.56 -11.07 -33.59
CA ASN A 435 -8.64 -11.23 -32.14
C ASN A 435 -7.26 -11.50 -31.55
N TRP A 436 -6.62 -10.45 -31.03
CA TRP A 436 -5.29 -10.50 -30.42
C TRP A 436 -5.20 -11.30 -29.12
N ARG A 437 -6.34 -11.71 -28.54
CA ARG A 437 -6.38 -12.62 -27.39
C ARG A 437 -6.52 -14.08 -27.79
N SER A 438 -6.73 -14.38 -29.07
CA SER A 438 -6.91 -15.76 -29.54
C SER A 438 -5.60 -16.53 -29.48
N PHE A 439 -5.53 -17.55 -28.63
CA PHE A 439 -4.36 -18.42 -28.53
C PHE A 439 -4.06 -19.14 -29.86
N LYS A 440 -5.12 -19.45 -30.63
CA LYS A 440 -5.03 -20.13 -31.92
C LYS A 440 -4.29 -19.31 -32.98
N HIS A 441 -4.54 -18.01 -33.00
CA HIS A 441 -3.95 -17.10 -34.00
C HIS A 441 -2.67 -16.43 -33.49
N HIS A 442 -2.58 -16.16 -32.18
CA HIS A 442 -1.47 -15.42 -31.57
C HIS A 442 -0.88 -16.12 -30.34
N PRO A 443 -0.33 -17.35 -30.48
CA PRO A 443 0.15 -18.14 -29.34
C PRO A 443 1.36 -17.50 -28.65
N LYS A 444 2.28 -16.86 -29.40
CA LYS A 444 3.49 -16.25 -28.80
C LYS A 444 3.12 -15.07 -27.92
N LEU A 445 2.21 -14.22 -28.39
CA LEU A 445 1.68 -13.10 -27.62
C LEU A 445 1.00 -13.58 -26.32
N ALA A 446 0.21 -14.66 -26.38
CA ALA A 446 -0.44 -15.22 -25.20
C ALA A 446 0.56 -15.77 -24.18
N PHE A 447 1.58 -16.53 -24.63
CA PHE A 447 2.67 -17.01 -23.76
C PHE A 447 3.38 -15.84 -23.08
N HIS A 448 3.76 -14.82 -23.86
CA HIS A 448 4.43 -13.63 -23.33
C HIS A 448 3.58 -12.87 -22.31
N ALA A 449 2.30 -12.67 -22.60
CA ALA A 449 1.37 -12.02 -21.69
C ALA A 449 1.20 -12.81 -20.38
N VAL A 450 1.12 -14.14 -20.46
CA VAL A 450 1.03 -15.02 -19.30
C VAL A 450 2.32 -15.01 -18.49
N THR A 451 3.50 -15.03 -19.11
CA THR A 451 4.79 -14.89 -18.42
C THR A 451 4.90 -13.58 -17.65
N LEU A 452 4.37 -12.48 -18.21
CA LEU A 452 4.42 -11.17 -17.55
C LEU A 452 3.41 -11.02 -16.40
N MET A 453 2.26 -11.71 -16.45
CA MET A 453 1.14 -11.46 -15.52
C MET A 453 0.75 -12.62 -14.61
N GLY A 454 1.10 -13.87 -14.94
CA GLY A 454 0.75 -15.09 -14.21
C GLY A 454 -0.75 -15.45 -14.21
N GLU A 455 -1.58 -14.60 -13.59
CA GLU A 455 -3.00 -14.84 -13.34
C GLU A 455 -3.90 -14.61 -14.57
N ASN A 456 -3.37 -13.97 -15.62
CA ASN A 456 -4.19 -13.46 -16.71
C ASN A 456 -4.52 -14.48 -17.80
N LEU A 457 -4.45 -15.78 -17.49
CA LEU A 457 -4.99 -16.84 -18.35
C LEU A 457 -6.47 -16.61 -18.66
N THR A 458 -7.19 -15.93 -17.76
CA THR A 458 -8.59 -15.53 -17.94
C THR A 458 -8.81 -14.57 -19.12
N SER A 459 -7.76 -13.83 -19.52
CA SER A 459 -7.75 -12.96 -20.68
C SER A 459 -7.37 -13.65 -21.98
N VAL A 460 -6.85 -14.88 -21.94
CA VAL A 460 -6.54 -15.65 -23.14
C VAL A 460 -7.83 -16.30 -23.65
N ALA A 461 -8.13 -16.14 -24.94
CA ALA A 461 -9.26 -16.77 -25.58
C ALA A 461 -8.83 -18.12 -26.17
N PHE A 462 -9.28 -19.21 -25.54
CA PHE A 462 -9.13 -20.57 -26.03
C PHE A 462 -10.26 -20.95 -26.99
N ASP A 463 -9.95 -21.79 -27.99
CA ASP A 463 -10.97 -22.46 -28.79
C ASP A 463 -11.72 -23.48 -27.91
N LYS A 464 -13.01 -23.69 -28.16
CA LYS A 464 -13.83 -24.61 -27.36
C LYS A 464 -13.54 -26.08 -27.68
N THR A 465 -12.92 -26.35 -28.83
CA THR A 465 -12.58 -27.70 -29.29
C THR A 465 -11.11 -27.75 -29.72
N PHE A 466 -10.29 -28.47 -28.96
CA PHE A 466 -8.93 -28.83 -29.37
C PHE A 466 -9.02 -30.06 -30.27
N LYS A 467 -8.65 -29.92 -31.55
CA LYS A 467 -8.85 -31.00 -32.54
C LYS A 467 -7.62 -31.91 -32.63
N ASP A 468 -6.43 -31.38 -32.35
CA ASP A 468 -5.15 -32.08 -32.48
C ASP A 468 -4.40 -32.19 -31.14
N SER A 469 -3.64 -33.28 -30.94
CA SER A 469 -2.87 -33.54 -29.70
C SER A 469 -1.76 -32.51 -29.45
N THR A 470 -1.23 -31.90 -30.52
CA THR A 470 -0.21 -30.85 -30.45
C THR A 470 -0.77 -29.53 -29.92
N GLU A 471 -2.02 -29.19 -30.23
CA GLU A 471 -2.67 -27.98 -29.68
C GLU A 471 -2.86 -28.10 -28.17
N LEU A 472 -3.26 -29.29 -27.70
CA LEU A 472 -3.46 -29.56 -26.27
C LEU A 472 -2.16 -29.45 -25.48
N GLU A 473 -1.03 -29.91 -26.05
CA GLU A 473 0.28 -29.80 -25.41
C GLU A 473 0.76 -28.34 -25.29
N HIS A 474 0.56 -27.50 -26.32
CA HIS A 474 0.87 -26.07 -26.20
C HIS A 474 0.00 -25.37 -25.14
N VAL A 475 -1.27 -25.77 -25.00
CA VAL A 475 -2.14 -25.24 -23.93
C VAL A 475 -1.72 -25.76 -22.56
N ARG A 476 -1.24 -27.00 -22.47
CA ARG A 476 -0.62 -27.55 -21.25
C ARG A 476 0.57 -26.70 -20.83
N GLU A 477 1.50 -26.44 -21.74
CA GLU A 477 2.67 -25.59 -21.50
C GLU A 477 2.28 -24.17 -21.06
N LEU A 478 1.27 -23.58 -21.70
CA LEU A 478 0.76 -22.25 -21.32
C LEU A 478 0.17 -22.26 -19.91
N CYS A 479 -0.64 -23.27 -19.56
CA CYS A 479 -1.21 -23.41 -18.22
C CYS A 479 -0.12 -23.59 -17.15
N VAL A 480 0.88 -24.43 -17.42
CA VAL A 480 2.04 -24.63 -16.53
C VAL A 480 2.80 -23.31 -16.35
N THR A 481 3.04 -22.58 -17.43
CA THR A 481 3.71 -21.27 -17.39
C THR A 481 2.91 -20.27 -16.57
N ALA A 482 1.59 -20.21 -16.75
CA ALA A 482 0.71 -19.34 -15.98
C ALA A 482 0.84 -19.63 -14.49
N VAL A 483 0.77 -20.90 -14.10
CA VAL A 483 0.89 -21.34 -12.70
C VAL A 483 2.27 -20.99 -12.11
N LYS A 484 3.36 -21.19 -12.86
CA LYS A 484 4.73 -20.84 -12.44
C LYS A 484 4.93 -19.34 -12.20
N HIS A 485 4.22 -18.50 -12.94
CA HIS A 485 4.34 -17.03 -12.87
C HIS A 485 3.26 -16.36 -12.01
N LEU A 486 2.41 -17.13 -11.30
CA LEU A 486 1.43 -16.57 -10.36
C LEU A 486 2.14 -15.75 -9.29
N GLN A 487 1.78 -14.47 -9.16
CA GLN A 487 2.29 -13.61 -8.08
C GLN A 487 1.81 -14.12 -6.71
N HIS A 488 0.60 -14.66 -6.66
CA HIS A 488 -0.01 -15.19 -5.44
C HIS A 488 -0.63 -16.58 -5.69
N PRO A 489 0.19 -17.65 -5.66
CA PRO A 489 -0.30 -19.02 -5.87
C PRO A 489 -1.34 -19.47 -4.83
N VAL A 490 -1.45 -18.76 -3.71
CA VAL A 490 -2.43 -19.02 -2.67
C VAL A 490 -3.78 -18.33 -2.93
N THR A 491 -3.96 -17.49 -3.96
CA THR A 491 -5.22 -16.76 -4.21
C THR A 491 -5.88 -17.07 -5.55
N VAL A 492 -5.47 -18.14 -6.23
CA VAL A 492 -6.02 -18.51 -7.53
C VAL A 492 -7.55 -18.63 -7.50
N SER A 493 -8.20 -17.87 -8.37
CA SER A 493 -9.66 -17.80 -8.45
C SER A 493 -10.25 -19.01 -9.17
N GLN A 494 -11.51 -19.33 -8.86
CA GLN A 494 -12.29 -20.32 -9.60
C GLN A 494 -12.37 -20.00 -11.10
N VAL A 495 -12.31 -18.70 -11.45
CA VAL A 495 -12.32 -18.23 -12.85
C VAL A 495 -11.08 -18.73 -13.60
N PHE A 496 -9.90 -18.73 -12.96
CA PHE A 496 -8.67 -19.27 -13.57
C PHE A 496 -8.82 -20.76 -13.90
N PHE A 497 -9.28 -21.57 -12.94
CA PHE A 497 -9.45 -23.01 -13.18
C PHE A 497 -10.53 -23.31 -14.23
N SER A 498 -11.62 -22.54 -14.26
CA SER A 498 -12.70 -22.70 -15.25
C SER A 498 -12.25 -22.52 -16.72
N LYS A 499 -11.06 -21.96 -16.93
CA LYS A 499 -10.46 -21.75 -18.25
C LYS A 499 -9.47 -22.84 -18.65
N ILE A 500 -9.06 -23.71 -17.71
CA ILE A 500 -8.27 -24.88 -18.05
C ILE A 500 -9.17 -25.84 -18.84
N PRO A 501 -8.72 -26.32 -20.02
CA PRO A 501 -9.48 -27.31 -20.79
C PRO A 501 -9.83 -28.55 -19.96
N GLU A 502 -11.05 -29.06 -20.11
CA GLU A 502 -11.53 -30.23 -19.36
C GLU A 502 -10.60 -31.44 -19.53
N ALA A 503 -10.06 -31.64 -20.74
CA ALA A 503 -9.09 -32.69 -21.03
C ALA A 503 -7.85 -32.65 -20.11
N LEU A 504 -7.34 -31.45 -19.81
CA LEU A 504 -6.19 -31.27 -18.91
C LEU A 504 -6.60 -31.41 -17.44
N THR A 505 -7.81 -31.00 -17.06
CA THR A 505 -8.28 -31.16 -15.66
C THR A 505 -8.41 -32.62 -15.22
N LYS A 506 -8.38 -33.56 -16.17
CA LYS A 506 -8.40 -35.02 -15.96
C LYS A 506 -7.06 -35.70 -16.33
N ASP A 507 -6.01 -34.94 -16.62
CA ASP A 507 -4.67 -35.45 -16.92
C ASP A 507 -3.82 -35.49 -15.65
N VAL A 508 -3.51 -36.70 -15.20
CA VAL A 508 -2.72 -36.97 -13.98
C VAL A 508 -1.33 -36.36 -14.05
N ALA A 509 -0.65 -36.45 -15.20
CA ALA A 509 0.70 -35.94 -15.36
C ALA A 509 0.73 -34.42 -15.26
N PHE A 510 -0.25 -33.75 -15.87
CA PHE A 510 -0.43 -32.31 -15.76
C PHE A 510 -0.77 -31.88 -14.32
N LEU A 511 -1.69 -32.58 -13.65
CA LEU A 511 -2.08 -32.29 -12.26
C LEU A 511 -0.90 -32.46 -11.30
N LYS A 512 -0.09 -33.51 -11.45
CA LYS A 512 1.14 -33.74 -10.65
C LYS A 512 2.17 -32.62 -10.85
N GLU A 513 2.17 -31.95 -12.00
CA GLU A 513 3.06 -30.83 -12.28
C GLU A 513 2.58 -29.51 -11.66
N ILE A 514 1.29 -29.19 -11.76
CA ILE A 514 0.77 -27.87 -11.33
C ILE A 514 0.35 -27.79 -9.87
N ILE A 515 -0.15 -28.88 -9.27
CA ILE A 515 -0.70 -28.85 -7.90
C ILE A 515 0.39 -28.54 -6.85
N PRO A 516 1.62 -29.08 -6.95
CA PRO A 516 2.68 -28.69 -6.03
C PRO A 516 3.01 -27.19 -6.07
N ILE A 517 2.87 -26.55 -7.24
CA ILE A 517 3.13 -25.12 -7.44
C ILE A 517 1.93 -24.29 -6.95
N CYS A 518 0.70 -24.75 -7.20
CA CYS A 518 -0.53 -24.08 -6.80
C CYS A 518 -1.54 -25.08 -6.18
N PRO A 519 -1.40 -25.39 -4.89
CA PRO A 519 -2.22 -26.42 -4.24
C PRO A 519 -3.72 -26.14 -4.24
N LYS A 520 -4.14 -24.87 -4.31
CA LYS A 520 -5.57 -24.50 -4.36
C LYS A 520 -6.28 -24.97 -5.62
N LEU A 521 -5.56 -25.30 -6.70
CA LEU A 521 -6.19 -25.91 -7.88
C LEU A 521 -6.84 -27.25 -7.54
N GLY A 522 -6.36 -27.92 -6.49
CA GLY A 522 -6.98 -29.14 -5.97
C GLY A 522 -8.44 -28.98 -5.57
N TYR A 523 -8.90 -27.78 -5.16
CA TYR A 523 -10.31 -27.53 -4.80
C TYR A 523 -11.29 -27.67 -5.98
N PHE A 524 -10.78 -27.63 -7.21
CA PHE A 524 -11.61 -27.62 -8.41
C PHE A 524 -11.51 -28.91 -9.22
N ILE A 525 -10.70 -29.87 -8.78
CA ILE A 525 -10.63 -31.21 -9.40
C ILE A 525 -11.97 -31.91 -9.17
N ASP A 526 -12.47 -32.60 -10.20
CA ASP A 526 -13.69 -33.42 -10.10
C ASP A 526 -13.50 -34.54 -9.08
N ASP A 527 -14.34 -34.53 -8.03
CA ASP A 527 -14.32 -35.50 -6.93
C ASP A 527 -14.37 -36.94 -7.46
N THR A 528 -15.13 -37.20 -8.53
CA THR A 528 -15.31 -38.54 -9.11
C THR A 528 -14.08 -39.03 -9.89
N PHE A 529 -13.25 -38.11 -10.37
CA PHE A 529 -11.98 -38.42 -11.01
C PHE A 529 -10.92 -38.73 -9.95
N LEU A 530 -10.85 -37.90 -8.90
CA LEU A 530 -9.90 -38.06 -7.81
C LEU A 530 -10.08 -39.40 -7.09
N GLU A 531 -11.32 -39.84 -6.85
CA GLU A 531 -11.65 -41.16 -6.26
C GLU A 531 -11.09 -42.35 -7.06
N LYS A 532 -10.86 -42.19 -8.37
CA LYS A 532 -10.42 -43.29 -9.25
C LYS A 532 -8.89 -43.37 -9.41
N ASP A 533 -8.16 -42.36 -8.93
CA ASP A 533 -6.70 -42.26 -9.12
C ASP A 533 -5.96 -42.24 -7.78
N TRP A 534 -5.67 -43.43 -7.25
CA TRP A 534 -4.97 -43.60 -5.98
C TRP A 534 -3.53 -43.07 -6.01
N ASP A 535 -2.86 -43.17 -7.16
CA ASP A 535 -1.48 -42.68 -7.33
C ASP A 535 -1.40 -41.17 -7.22
N LEU A 536 -2.40 -40.45 -7.74
CA LEU A 536 -2.52 -39.01 -7.56
C LEU A 536 -2.83 -38.66 -6.10
N ILE A 537 -3.76 -39.35 -5.44
CA ILE A 537 -4.08 -39.13 -4.02
C ILE A 537 -2.83 -39.29 -3.14
N MET A 538 -2.08 -40.37 -3.31
CA MET A 538 -0.89 -40.64 -2.51
C MET A 538 0.24 -39.64 -2.80
N PHE A 539 0.37 -39.18 -4.05
CA PHE A 539 1.30 -38.11 -4.40
C PHE A 539 0.95 -36.78 -3.71
N LEU A 540 -0.34 -36.51 -3.51
CA LEU A 540 -0.85 -35.27 -2.93
C LEU A 540 -0.96 -35.29 -1.39
N ALA A 541 -0.96 -36.47 -0.77
CA ALA A 541 -1.04 -36.65 0.69
C ALA A 541 0.01 -35.85 1.50
N PRO A 542 1.23 -35.61 1.01
CA PRO A 542 2.21 -34.75 1.69
C PRO A 542 1.98 -33.23 1.56
N ILE A 543 0.87 -32.75 0.97
CA ILE A 543 0.63 -31.31 0.74
C ILE A 543 -0.55 -30.81 1.61
N VAL A 544 -0.31 -29.99 2.66
CA VAL A 544 -1.31 -29.59 3.69
C VAL A 544 -2.62 -29.14 3.08
N SER A 545 -2.52 -28.20 2.15
CA SER A 545 -3.66 -27.55 1.53
C SER A 545 -4.49 -28.56 0.75
N VAL A 546 -3.85 -29.56 0.14
CA VAL A 546 -4.53 -30.64 -0.57
C VAL A 546 -5.10 -31.66 0.40
N VAL A 547 -4.44 -31.94 1.51
CA VAL A 547 -5.00 -32.78 2.59
C VAL A 547 -6.26 -32.14 3.18
N ASP A 548 -6.23 -30.84 3.46
CA ASP A 548 -7.43 -30.10 3.89
C ASP A 548 -8.50 -30.06 2.80
N ILE A 549 -8.11 -30.01 1.52
CA ILE A 549 -9.03 -30.17 0.38
C ILE A 549 -9.65 -31.58 0.41
N LEU A 550 -8.85 -32.64 0.46
CA LEU A 550 -9.29 -34.05 0.45
C LEU A 550 -10.23 -34.34 1.62
N PHE A 551 -9.90 -33.86 2.83
CA PHE A 551 -10.76 -33.97 4.00
C PHE A 551 -12.05 -33.12 3.86
N LYS A 552 -12.00 -31.94 3.24
CA LYS A 552 -13.18 -31.09 2.97
C LYS A 552 -14.05 -31.66 1.84
N LEU A 553 -13.48 -32.17 0.76
CA LEU A 553 -14.19 -32.77 -0.37
C LEU A 553 -14.96 -34.00 0.10
N GLY A 554 -14.30 -34.82 0.92
CA GLY A 554 -14.95 -35.93 1.60
C GLY A 554 -16.11 -35.50 2.52
N TYR A 555 -16.04 -34.33 3.15
CA TYR A 555 -17.17 -33.74 3.90
C TYR A 555 -18.22 -33.09 2.98
N SER A 556 -17.83 -32.49 1.86
CA SER A 556 -18.69 -31.69 0.97
C SER A 556 -19.59 -32.54 0.07
N CYS A 557 -19.25 -33.81 -0.16
CA CYS A 557 -20.16 -34.80 -0.73
C CYS A 557 -21.44 -35.00 0.13
N SER A 558 -21.44 -34.57 1.39
CA SER A 558 -22.62 -34.60 2.27
C SER A 558 -23.43 -33.28 2.32
N THR A 559 -22.90 -32.15 1.83
CA THR A 559 -23.50 -30.82 2.06
C THR A 559 -23.70 -29.96 0.80
N ARG A 560 -23.30 -30.41 -0.39
CA ARG A 560 -23.63 -29.73 -1.66
C ARG A 560 -25.10 -29.82 -2.08
N SER A 561 -26.01 -30.30 -1.23
CA SER A 561 -27.46 -30.30 -1.46
C SER A 561 -28.23 -29.16 -0.76
N GLN A 562 -27.60 -28.27 0.02
CA GLN A 562 -28.36 -27.24 0.75
C GLN A 562 -27.98 -25.77 0.48
N ALA A 563 -26.88 -25.45 -0.22
CA ALA A 563 -26.49 -24.04 -0.38
C ALA A 563 -26.79 -23.40 -1.75
N TRP A 564 -26.93 -24.13 -2.86
CA TRP A 564 -27.26 -23.54 -4.19
C TRP A 564 -28.09 -24.46 -5.10
N ALA A 565 -29.29 -24.86 -4.65
CA ALA A 565 -30.24 -25.58 -5.49
C ALA A 565 -31.66 -25.02 -5.32
N LEU A 566 -31.89 -23.79 -5.76
CA LEU A 566 -33.19 -23.43 -6.33
C LEU A 566 -33.13 -23.83 -7.81
N GLN A 567 -33.96 -24.82 -8.14
CA GLN A 567 -34.29 -25.38 -9.45
C GLN A 567 -33.59 -26.70 -9.84
N THR A 568 -34.39 -27.76 -9.67
CA THR A 568 -34.47 -28.98 -10.49
C THR A 568 -33.23 -29.85 -10.59
N PHE A 569 -33.11 -30.85 -9.71
CA PHE A 569 -32.83 -32.24 -10.08
C PHE A 569 -33.20 -33.16 -8.90
N SER A 570 -34.20 -34.02 -9.12
CA SER A 570 -34.59 -35.07 -8.19
C SER A 570 -33.70 -36.30 -8.46
N ASP A 571 -32.58 -36.43 -7.77
CA ASP A 571 -31.86 -37.70 -7.76
C ASP A 571 -31.53 -38.11 -6.32
N LYS A 572 -32.18 -39.19 -5.87
CA LYS A 572 -32.02 -39.80 -4.56
C LYS A 572 -30.74 -40.64 -4.59
N ARG A 573 -29.58 -40.05 -4.32
CA ARG A 573 -28.37 -40.84 -4.00
C ARG A 573 -27.82 -40.42 -2.65
N VAL A 574 -28.02 -41.30 -1.68
CA VAL A 574 -27.41 -41.26 -0.36
C VAL A 574 -25.92 -41.54 -0.54
N HIS A 575 -25.07 -40.52 -0.41
CA HIS A 575 -23.61 -40.69 -0.45
C HIS A 575 -23.03 -40.65 0.97
N LYS A 576 -22.34 -41.74 1.31
CA LYS A 576 -21.69 -42.03 2.59
C LYS A 576 -20.53 -41.07 2.87
N LYS A 577 -20.11 -40.99 4.14
CA LYS A 577 -18.84 -40.39 4.57
C LYS A 577 -17.68 -40.85 3.66
N PRO A 578 -16.58 -40.09 3.55
CA PRO A 578 -15.40 -40.46 2.76
C PRO A 578 -14.59 -41.53 3.51
N ASP A 579 -15.23 -42.66 3.76
CA ASP A 579 -14.70 -43.78 4.54
C ASP A 579 -13.40 -44.27 3.89
N PHE A 580 -13.28 -44.27 2.56
CA PHE A 580 -12.11 -44.80 1.85
C PHE A 580 -10.78 -44.06 2.11
N LEU A 581 -10.78 -42.76 2.45
CA LEU A 581 -9.54 -42.03 2.80
C LEU A 581 -9.25 -42.12 4.31
N LEU A 582 -10.29 -41.93 5.12
CA LEU A 582 -10.19 -41.95 6.58
C LEU A 582 -9.84 -43.33 7.11
N ASP A 583 -10.29 -44.38 6.43
CA ASP A 583 -10.04 -45.77 6.78
C ASP A 583 -8.74 -46.33 6.17
N ASN A 584 -8.02 -45.52 5.39
CA ASN A 584 -6.81 -45.99 4.70
C ASN A 584 -5.55 -45.71 5.52
N ARG A 585 -4.91 -46.81 5.95
CA ARG A 585 -3.66 -46.80 6.70
C ARG A 585 -2.50 -46.13 5.95
N GLU A 586 -2.31 -46.42 4.67
CA GLU A 586 -1.19 -45.86 3.89
C GLU A 586 -1.33 -44.35 3.71
N PHE A 587 -2.56 -43.89 3.43
CA PHE A 587 -2.86 -42.47 3.35
C PHE A 587 -2.62 -41.75 4.68
N ALA A 588 -3.00 -42.37 5.81
CA ALA A 588 -2.71 -41.85 7.14
C ALA A 588 -1.20 -41.72 7.38
N LEU A 589 -0.42 -42.75 7.05
CA LEU A 589 1.04 -42.71 7.20
C LEU A 589 1.68 -41.62 6.32
N ALA A 590 1.28 -41.50 5.07
CA ALA A 590 1.80 -40.48 4.15
C ALA A 590 1.45 -39.05 4.63
N THR A 591 0.21 -38.86 5.08
CA THR A 591 -0.28 -37.56 5.56
C THR A 591 0.39 -37.15 6.86
N LEU A 592 0.42 -38.04 7.86
CA LEU A 592 0.87 -37.72 9.22
C LEU A 592 2.38 -37.55 9.34
N LYS A 593 3.18 -38.15 8.43
CA LYS A 593 4.61 -37.86 8.30
C LYS A 593 4.88 -36.39 7.99
N SER A 594 3.99 -35.77 7.22
CA SER A 594 4.10 -34.36 6.85
C SER A 594 3.33 -33.45 7.81
N PHE A 595 2.13 -33.88 8.25
CA PHE A 595 1.20 -33.08 9.05
C PHE A 595 0.60 -33.85 10.23
N PRO A 596 1.37 -34.00 11.32
CA PRO A 596 0.97 -34.77 12.50
C PRO A 596 -0.31 -34.25 13.18
N LEU A 597 -0.58 -32.93 13.10
CA LEU A 597 -1.79 -32.31 13.69
C LEU A 597 -3.12 -32.83 13.10
N GLN A 598 -3.08 -33.49 11.94
CA GLN A 598 -4.26 -34.09 11.31
C GLN A 598 -4.67 -35.42 11.95
N TYR A 599 -3.92 -35.93 12.94
CA TYR A 599 -4.16 -37.21 13.61
C TYR A 599 -5.61 -37.39 14.08
N ASN A 600 -6.19 -36.34 14.67
CA ASN A 600 -7.55 -36.35 15.20
C ASN A 600 -8.64 -36.52 14.12
N ARG A 601 -8.31 -36.40 12.83
CA ARG A 601 -9.26 -36.63 11.74
C ARG A 601 -9.44 -38.11 11.44
N PHE A 602 -8.45 -38.96 11.73
CA PHE A 602 -8.52 -40.39 11.47
C PHE A 602 -9.36 -41.12 12.53
N PRO A 603 -10.00 -42.26 12.20
CA PRO A 603 -10.77 -43.05 13.16
C PRO A 603 -9.86 -43.71 14.20
N SER A 604 -10.45 -44.10 15.34
CA SER A 604 -9.71 -44.60 16.51
C SER A 604 -8.79 -45.80 16.20
N TYR A 605 -9.17 -46.69 15.29
CA TYR A 605 -8.34 -47.86 14.97
C TYR A 605 -7.09 -47.51 14.13
N ILE A 606 -7.13 -46.47 13.29
CA ILE A 606 -5.95 -45.91 12.60
C ILE A 606 -5.08 -45.14 13.60
N GLN A 607 -5.71 -44.36 14.49
CA GLN A 607 -5.02 -43.68 15.58
C GLN A 607 -4.32 -44.69 16.53
N GLU A 608 -4.90 -45.87 16.71
CA GLU A 608 -4.35 -46.96 17.51
C GLU A 608 -3.26 -47.78 16.78
N ASP A 609 -2.99 -47.54 15.49
CA ASP A 609 -1.89 -48.20 14.77
C ASP A 609 -0.51 -47.82 15.37
N PRO A 610 0.40 -48.79 15.61
CA PRO A 610 1.69 -48.52 16.25
C PRO A 610 2.61 -47.58 15.45
N GLU A 611 2.62 -47.70 14.12
CA GLU A 611 3.48 -46.88 13.25
C GLU A 611 2.95 -45.45 13.17
N VAL A 612 1.63 -45.31 13.00
CA VAL A 612 0.95 -44.00 13.05
C VAL A 612 1.22 -43.31 14.39
N PHE A 613 1.05 -44.03 15.51
CA PHE A 613 1.31 -43.48 16.84
C PHE A 613 2.78 -43.04 17.02
N ASN A 614 3.73 -43.82 16.51
CA ASN A 614 5.16 -43.46 16.56
C ASN A 614 5.49 -42.20 15.76
N ILE A 615 4.91 -42.03 14.57
CA ILE A 615 5.08 -40.81 13.76
C ILE A 615 4.65 -39.58 14.55
N ILE A 616 3.50 -39.65 15.23
CA ILE A 616 3.01 -38.53 16.03
C ILE A 616 3.92 -38.24 17.23
N MET A 617 4.36 -39.28 17.94
CA MET A 617 5.29 -39.14 19.07
C MET A 617 6.61 -38.48 18.66
N GLU A 618 7.15 -38.86 17.51
CA GLU A 618 8.43 -38.34 17.00
C GLU A 618 8.31 -36.96 16.35
N SER A 619 7.09 -36.52 16.06
CA SER A 619 6.85 -35.21 15.44
C SER A 619 7.01 -34.01 16.38
N GLY A 620 7.13 -34.24 17.70
CA GLY A 620 7.19 -33.18 18.70
C GLY A 620 5.87 -32.43 18.93
N CYS A 621 4.75 -32.92 18.36
CA CYS A 621 3.43 -32.38 18.67
C CYS A 621 3.07 -32.61 20.13
N ASP A 622 2.28 -31.70 20.70
CA ASP A 622 1.75 -31.86 22.05
C ASP A 622 0.73 -33.00 22.12
N ILE A 623 1.25 -34.20 22.36
CA ILE A 623 0.53 -35.47 22.49
C ILE A 623 -0.47 -35.47 23.66
N SER A 624 -0.38 -34.52 24.60
CA SER A 624 -1.35 -34.38 25.70
C SER A 624 -2.76 -34.03 25.21
N THR A 625 -2.86 -33.48 24.00
CA THR A 625 -4.13 -33.10 23.36
C THR A 625 -4.85 -34.29 22.70
N LEU A 626 -4.22 -35.47 22.65
CA LEU A 626 -4.74 -36.64 21.95
C LEU A 626 -5.52 -37.55 22.91
N PRO A 627 -6.84 -37.78 22.73
CA PRO A 627 -7.62 -38.63 23.63
C PRO A 627 -7.09 -40.06 23.79
N VAL A 628 -6.49 -40.62 22.73
CA VAL A 628 -5.89 -41.97 22.72
C VAL A 628 -4.61 -42.04 23.57
N PHE A 629 -3.90 -40.93 23.75
CA PHE A 629 -2.66 -40.86 24.51
C PHE A 629 -2.86 -41.32 25.96
N TYR A 630 -3.88 -40.80 26.64
CA TYR A 630 -4.21 -41.19 28.02
C TYR A 630 -4.62 -42.66 28.15
N LYS A 631 -5.08 -43.32 27.06
CA LYS A 631 -5.41 -44.75 27.09
C LYS A 631 -4.16 -45.63 26.96
N LYS A 632 -3.18 -45.22 26.15
CA LYS A 632 -1.97 -46.03 25.85
C LYS A 632 -0.80 -45.78 26.81
N VAL A 633 -0.63 -44.56 27.29
CA VAL A 633 0.60 -44.17 28.01
C VAL A 633 0.44 -44.21 29.53
N LYS A 634 -0.81 -44.19 30.02
CA LYS A 634 -1.17 -44.12 31.44
C LYS A 634 -0.56 -45.22 32.34
N GLY A 635 -0.09 -46.34 31.78
CA GLY A 635 0.67 -47.36 32.53
C GLY A 635 1.91 -47.91 31.83
N ASN A 636 2.35 -47.32 30.72
CA ASN A 636 3.48 -47.85 29.94
C ASN A 636 4.73 -47.00 30.15
N LYS A 637 5.64 -47.50 31.00
CA LYS A 637 6.91 -46.83 31.35
C LYS A 637 7.75 -46.46 30.13
N GLN A 638 7.85 -47.34 29.12
CA GLN A 638 8.67 -47.09 27.92
C GLN A 638 8.07 -45.98 27.04
N LEU A 639 6.74 -45.99 26.86
CA LEU A 639 6.05 -44.94 26.10
C LEU A 639 6.07 -43.60 26.84
N ALA A 640 5.93 -43.62 28.17
CA ALA A 640 6.06 -42.44 29.02
C ALA A 640 7.47 -41.84 28.92
N GLU A 641 8.51 -42.67 28.98
CA GLU A 641 9.89 -42.20 28.76
C GLU A 641 10.05 -41.50 27.41
N LYS A 642 9.59 -42.14 26.33
CA LYS A 642 9.65 -41.58 24.98
C LYS A 642 8.87 -40.26 24.91
N ALA A 643 7.66 -40.21 25.47
CA ALA A 643 6.82 -39.01 25.53
C ALA A 643 7.51 -37.85 26.25
N ILE A 644 8.06 -38.13 27.44
CA ILE A 644 8.77 -37.14 28.25
C ILE A 644 9.96 -36.59 27.45
N ARG A 645 10.77 -37.45 26.82
CA ARG A 645 11.93 -37.03 25.99
C ARG A 645 11.58 -36.07 24.86
N PHE A 646 10.36 -36.13 24.33
CA PHE A 646 9.86 -35.22 23.30
C PHE A 646 9.07 -34.02 23.86
N GLY A 647 9.14 -33.76 25.18
CA GLY A 647 8.61 -32.55 25.81
C GLY A 647 7.29 -32.71 26.56
N ALA A 648 6.77 -33.94 26.72
CA ALA A 648 5.55 -34.15 27.49
C ALA A 648 5.76 -33.84 28.98
N ASN A 649 4.80 -33.13 29.58
CA ASN A 649 4.81 -32.85 31.02
C ASN A 649 4.58 -34.15 31.80
N ILE A 650 5.51 -34.49 32.71
CA ILE A 650 5.48 -35.72 33.48
C ILE A 650 4.22 -35.83 34.39
N PHE A 651 3.66 -34.71 34.84
CA PHE A 651 2.46 -34.69 35.69
C PHE A 651 1.16 -35.01 34.94
N LEU A 652 1.22 -35.26 33.62
CA LEU A 652 0.09 -35.76 32.83
C LEU A 652 -0.06 -37.29 32.91
N PHE A 653 0.93 -37.99 33.46
CA PHE A 653 0.90 -39.44 33.64
C PHE A 653 0.35 -39.82 35.02
N ASP A 654 0.11 -41.11 35.23
CA ASP A 654 -0.29 -41.63 36.53
C ASP A 654 0.81 -41.48 37.59
N GLU A 655 0.41 -41.55 38.85
CA GLU A 655 1.27 -41.38 40.02
C GLU A 655 2.49 -42.31 39.99
N CYS A 656 2.34 -43.54 39.52
CA CYS A 656 3.44 -44.50 39.36
C CYS A 656 4.54 -44.01 38.39
N ILE A 657 4.19 -43.20 37.39
CA ILE A 657 5.11 -42.68 36.37
C ILE A 657 5.77 -41.39 36.86
N HIS A 658 4.99 -40.43 37.36
CA HIS A 658 5.56 -39.16 37.80
C HIS A 658 6.27 -39.24 39.15
N ASN A 659 6.11 -40.33 39.90
CA ASN A 659 6.92 -40.64 41.07
C ASN A 659 8.09 -41.61 40.76
N ASP A 660 8.27 -42.02 39.50
CA ASP A 660 9.42 -42.82 39.09
C ASP A 660 10.68 -41.96 39.02
N ARG A 661 11.67 -42.30 39.84
CA ARG A 661 12.92 -41.52 39.98
C ARG A 661 13.64 -41.30 38.65
N GLU A 662 13.73 -42.34 37.83
CA GLU A 662 14.51 -42.28 36.58
C GLU A 662 13.78 -41.45 35.51
N LEU A 663 12.46 -41.63 35.39
CA LEU A 663 11.66 -40.80 34.49
C LEU A 663 11.63 -39.34 34.93
N PHE A 664 11.58 -39.08 36.24
CA PHE A 664 11.58 -37.73 36.77
C PHE A 664 12.91 -37.00 36.52
N LYS A 665 14.06 -37.70 36.54
CA LYS A 665 15.35 -37.14 36.09
C LYS A 665 15.35 -36.77 34.61
N ILE A 666 14.70 -37.58 33.76
CA ILE A 666 14.55 -37.24 32.33
C ILE A 666 13.65 -36.01 32.19
N ALA A 667 12.57 -35.90 32.96
CA ALA A 667 11.71 -34.73 32.97
C ALA A 667 12.46 -33.46 33.42
N ILE A 668 13.22 -33.50 34.52
CA ILE A 668 14.05 -32.39 35.00
C ILE A 668 15.06 -31.93 33.92
N ALA A 669 15.66 -32.87 33.18
CA ALA A 669 16.59 -32.55 32.10
C ALA A 669 15.95 -31.65 31.01
N ILE A 670 14.63 -31.74 30.84
CA ILE A 670 13.83 -31.04 29.83
C ILE A 670 13.16 -29.79 30.39
N ASP A 671 12.77 -29.80 31.68
CA ASP A 671 12.31 -28.63 32.39
C ASP A 671 12.57 -28.77 33.91
N PRO A 672 13.57 -28.06 34.45
CA PRO A 672 13.89 -28.14 35.88
C PRO A 672 12.76 -27.70 36.82
N ARG A 673 11.76 -26.93 36.33
CA ARG A 673 10.62 -26.46 37.13
C ARG A 673 9.73 -27.59 37.61
N PHE A 674 9.79 -28.76 36.98
CA PHE A 674 9.03 -29.92 37.43
C PHE A 674 9.36 -30.28 38.88
N LEU A 675 10.57 -29.99 39.37
CA LEU A 675 10.91 -30.18 40.77
C LEU A 675 9.96 -29.41 41.68
N ASN A 676 9.68 -28.12 41.41
CA ASN A 676 8.79 -27.28 42.23
C ASN A 676 7.34 -27.77 42.26
N MET A 677 6.95 -28.54 41.25
CA MET A 677 5.60 -29.11 41.14
C MET A 677 5.48 -30.48 41.83
N SER A 678 6.60 -31.11 42.21
CA SER A 678 6.59 -32.41 42.87
C SER A 678 6.40 -32.26 44.37
N SER A 679 5.45 -32.98 44.95
CA SER A 679 5.32 -33.09 46.41
C SER A 679 6.29 -34.09 47.04
N ILE A 680 6.95 -34.93 46.24
CA ILE A 680 7.79 -36.04 46.71
C ILE A 680 9.28 -35.69 46.62
N PHE A 681 9.70 -35.06 45.51
CA PHE A 681 11.12 -34.87 45.22
C PHE A 681 11.69 -33.52 45.69
N THR A 682 10.86 -32.60 46.16
CA THR A 682 11.31 -31.29 46.71
C THR A 682 12.16 -31.42 47.97
N GLY A 683 11.95 -32.47 48.76
CA GLY A 683 12.78 -32.80 49.93
C GLY A 683 13.90 -33.81 49.65
N ASP A 684 14.05 -34.28 48.41
CA ASP A 684 15.06 -35.26 48.03
C ASP A 684 16.35 -34.55 47.60
N LYS A 685 17.38 -34.64 48.45
CA LYS A 685 18.68 -34.01 48.21
C LYS A 685 19.28 -34.36 46.85
N GLU A 686 19.21 -35.62 46.42
CA GLU A 686 19.82 -36.05 45.15
C GLU A 686 19.08 -35.43 43.96
N MET A 687 17.74 -35.37 44.00
CA MET A 687 16.94 -34.74 42.94
C MET A 687 17.17 -33.22 42.87
N VAL A 688 17.25 -32.56 44.02
CA VAL A 688 17.54 -31.13 44.10
C VAL A 688 18.93 -30.83 43.52
N MET A 689 19.93 -31.62 43.88
CA MET A 689 21.30 -31.49 43.36
C MET A 689 21.36 -31.74 41.85
N TYR A 690 20.69 -32.78 41.35
CA TYR A 690 20.58 -33.05 39.91
C TYR A 690 19.88 -31.92 39.15
N THR A 691 18.86 -31.31 39.75
CA THR A 691 18.16 -30.15 39.19
C THR A 691 19.08 -28.93 39.10
N ILE A 692 19.84 -28.65 40.17
CA ILE A 692 20.86 -27.58 40.20
C ILE A 692 21.90 -27.79 39.09
N GLU A 693 22.43 -29.00 38.93
CA GLU A 693 23.41 -29.32 37.89
C GLU A 693 22.83 -29.18 36.47
N THR A 694 21.56 -29.52 36.30
CA THR A 694 20.85 -29.42 35.02
C THR A 694 20.57 -27.97 34.64
N CYS A 695 20.18 -27.12 35.60
CA CYS A 695 20.00 -25.68 35.37
C CYS A 695 21.25 -25.06 34.73
N ASN A 696 22.46 -25.46 35.15
CA ASN A 696 23.69 -24.91 34.58
C ASN A 696 23.87 -25.18 33.07
N LYS A 697 23.16 -26.15 32.50
CA LYS A 697 23.21 -26.48 31.07
C LYS A 697 22.34 -25.55 30.21
N TRP A 698 21.41 -24.83 30.81
CA TRP A 698 20.49 -23.94 30.10
C TRP A 698 21.13 -22.57 29.87
N ARG A 699 21.17 -22.13 28.61
CA ARG A 699 21.63 -20.77 28.27
C ARG A 699 20.50 -19.79 28.56
N ASN A 700 20.79 -18.72 29.31
CA ASN A 700 19.87 -17.61 29.61
C ASN A 700 18.64 -17.99 30.47
N ILE A 701 18.87 -18.63 31.63
CA ILE A 701 17.77 -18.82 32.60
C ILE A 701 17.47 -17.50 33.32
N PRO A 702 16.20 -17.08 33.42
CA PRO A 702 15.85 -15.87 34.17
C PRO A 702 16.14 -16.02 35.68
N PRO A 703 16.44 -14.90 36.37
CA PRO A 703 16.45 -14.87 37.84
C PRO A 703 15.08 -15.31 38.38
N ASN A 704 15.04 -16.00 39.52
CA ASN A 704 13.84 -16.61 40.12
C ASN A 704 13.21 -17.79 39.36
N PHE A 705 13.89 -18.36 38.36
CA PHE A 705 13.40 -19.59 37.71
C PHE A 705 13.25 -20.76 38.68
N MET A 706 14.10 -20.80 39.71
CA MET A 706 14.01 -21.66 40.89
C MET A 706 14.18 -20.78 42.13
N THR A 707 13.55 -21.16 43.23
CA THR A 707 13.50 -20.36 44.48
C THR A 707 13.78 -21.24 45.69
N PHE A 708 14.42 -20.69 46.72
CA PHE A 708 14.57 -21.38 48.01
C PHE A 708 13.23 -21.66 48.69
N SER A 709 12.21 -20.81 48.47
CA SER A 709 10.86 -21.06 48.99
C SER A 709 10.20 -22.36 48.51
N SER A 710 10.69 -22.99 47.44
CA SER A 710 10.15 -24.27 46.94
C SER A 710 10.89 -25.50 47.43
N LEU A 711 11.98 -25.33 48.20
CA LEU A 711 12.74 -26.44 48.78
C LEU A 711 12.26 -26.76 50.21
N ASP A 712 12.38 -28.03 50.60
CA ASP A 712 12.09 -28.46 51.97
C ASP A 712 13.03 -27.79 53.00
N GLU A 713 12.49 -27.47 54.18
CA GLU A 713 13.22 -26.79 55.25
C GLU A 713 14.51 -27.53 55.66
N LYS A 714 14.52 -28.87 55.60
CA LYS A 714 15.72 -29.67 55.89
C LYS A 714 16.86 -29.41 54.89
N LEU A 715 16.53 -29.17 53.62
CA LEU A 715 17.53 -28.89 52.59
C LEU A 715 18.02 -27.44 52.64
N LEU A 716 17.20 -26.51 53.14
CA LEU A 716 17.63 -25.13 53.41
C LEU A 716 18.69 -25.03 54.51
N GLN A 717 18.78 -26.04 55.39
CA GLN A 717 19.84 -26.18 56.40
C GLN A 717 21.10 -26.89 55.84
N ASP A 718 21.03 -27.48 54.65
CA ASP A 718 22.16 -28.15 54.03
C ASP A 718 23.07 -27.14 53.32
N ARG A 719 24.22 -26.89 53.94
CA ARG A 719 25.22 -25.94 53.45
C ARG A 719 25.75 -26.25 52.06
N GLU A 720 25.80 -27.51 51.65
CA GLU A 720 26.25 -27.90 50.31
C GLU A 720 25.21 -27.49 49.26
N VAL A 721 23.93 -27.78 49.52
CA VAL A 721 22.81 -27.44 48.64
C VAL A 721 22.72 -25.93 48.45
N VAL A 722 22.71 -25.16 49.55
CA VAL A 722 22.62 -23.69 49.50
C VAL A 722 23.82 -23.10 48.75
N LYS A 723 25.04 -23.57 49.02
CA LYS A 723 26.25 -23.10 48.33
C LYS A 723 26.19 -23.38 46.83
N LYS A 724 25.87 -24.60 46.41
CA LYS A 724 25.79 -24.93 44.97
C LYS A 724 24.68 -24.15 44.27
N ALA A 725 23.50 -24.05 44.89
CA ALA A 725 22.40 -23.27 44.35
C ALA A 725 22.81 -21.81 44.09
N ILE A 726 23.40 -21.14 45.09
CA ILE A 726 23.81 -19.73 44.98
C ILE A 726 25.04 -19.54 44.12
N LEU A 727 26.01 -20.45 44.12
CA LEU A 727 27.30 -20.22 43.44
C LEU A 727 27.29 -20.73 42.00
N GLU A 728 26.66 -21.87 41.73
CA GLU A 728 26.75 -22.53 40.43
C GLU A 728 25.58 -22.18 39.49
N THR A 729 24.40 -21.83 40.00
CA THR A 729 23.20 -21.58 39.16
C THR A 729 22.81 -20.11 39.05
N ALA A 730 22.17 -19.68 37.97
CA ALA A 730 21.73 -18.28 37.81
C ALA A 730 20.34 -17.96 38.42
N THR A 731 19.70 -18.93 39.09
CA THR A 731 18.25 -18.91 39.32
C THR A 731 17.84 -18.54 40.74
N PHE A 732 18.49 -19.11 41.75
CA PHE A 732 18.16 -18.94 43.16
C PHE A 732 18.62 -17.57 43.68
N VAL A 733 17.69 -16.64 43.86
CA VAL A 733 18.01 -15.26 44.29
C VAL A 733 17.14 -14.74 45.46
N ASP A 734 16.20 -15.55 45.96
CA ASP A 734 15.31 -15.26 47.09
C ASP A 734 15.96 -15.57 48.46
N VAL A 735 17.11 -14.97 48.72
CA VAL A 735 17.94 -15.23 49.92
C VAL A 735 17.25 -14.93 51.25
N GLN A 736 16.19 -14.11 51.26
CA GLN A 736 15.36 -13.84 52.44
C GLN A 736 14.66 -15.10 53.00
N ASN A 737 14.53 -16.16 52.19
CA ASN A 737 13.94 -17.43 52.60
C ASN A 737 14.96 -18.40 53.23
N LEU A 738 16.25 -18.04 53.25
CA LEU A 738 17.29 -18.88 53.87
C LEU A 738 17.32 -18.71 55.40
N PRO A 739 17.81 -19.72 56.15
CA PRO A 739 18.16 -19.55 57.56
C PRO A 739 19.15 -18.38 57.78
N LYS A 740 19.03 -17.69 58.93
CA LYS A 740 19.84 -16.50 59.28
C LYS A 740 21.36 -16.71 59.16
N GLU A 741 21.83 -17.93 59.40
CA GLU A 741 23.25 -18.28 59.27
C GLU A 741 23.79 -18.08 57.84
N PHE A 742 22.98 -18.34 56.80
CA PHE A 742 23.37 -18.15 55.40
C PHE A 742 23.13 -16.72 54.92
N GLN A 743 22.08 -16.06 55.44
CA GLN A 743 21.80 -14.65 55.12
C GLN A 743 22.95 -13.73 55.54
N ASN A 744 23.69 -14.09 56.59
CA ASN A 744 24.85 -13.34 57.08
C ASN A 744 26.18 -13.77 56.43
N ASP A 745 26.19 -14.77 55.53
CA ASP A 745 27.40 -15.19 54.81
C ASP A 745 27.69 -14.21 53.67
N LYS A 746 28.68 -13.32 53.89
CA LYS A 746 29.09 -12.29 52.93
C LYS A 746 29.43 -12.85 51.54
N LEU A 747 30.03 -14.03 51.46
CA LEU A 747 30.41 -14.64 50.19
C LEU A 747 29.17 -15.00 49.38
N LEU A 748 28.18 -15.61 50.03
CA LEU A 748 26.91 -15.97 49.40
C LEU A 748 26.14 -14.73 48.95
N MET A 749 26.06 -13.70 49.80
CA MET A 749 25.32 -12.48 49.46
C MET A 749 25.95 -11.71 48.31
N LYS A 750 27.28 -11.65 48.21
CA LYS A 750 27.96 -11.08 47.03
C LYS A 750 27.65 -11.86 45.76
N ALA A 751 27.66 -13.19 45.82
CA ALA A 751 27.31 -14.02 44.67
C ALA A 751 25.85 -13.81 44.24
N THR A 752 24.92 -13.69 45.20
CA THR A 752 23.52 -13.34 44.91
C THR A 752 23.39 -11.98 44.23
N LEU A 753 24.08 -10.94 44.73
CA LEU A 753 24.06 -9.60 44.12
C LEU A 753 24.62 -9.60 42.71
N LEU A 754 25.62 -10.43 42.41
CA LEU A 754 26.16 -10.57 41.05
C LEU A 754 25.12 -11.13 40.07
N LYS A 755 24.25 -12.03 40.56
CA LYS A 755 23.22 -12.71 39.77
C LYS A 755 21.94 -11.88 39.65
N ASN A 756 21.53 -11.24 40.74
CA ASN A 756 20.41 -10.31 40.79
C ASN A 756 20.81 -9.04 41.53
N GLY A 757 21.21 -8.03 40.77
CA GLY A 757 21.58 -6.73 41.32
C GLY A 757 20.45 -6.08 42.11
N GLN A 758 19.18 -6.41 41.89
CA GLN A 758 18.06 -5.83 42.65
C GLN A 758 17.81 -6.51 44.01
N ALA A 759 18.64 -7.48 44.42
CA ALA A 759 18.46 -8.20 45.69
C ALA A 759 18.94 -7.42 46.93
N TYR A 760 19.70 -6.33 46.76
CA TYR A 760 20.28 -5.57 47.89
C TYR A 760 19.25 -5.13 48.95
N PRO A 761 18.05 -4.60 48.60
CA PRO A 761 17.05 -4.21 49.58
C PRO A 761 16.56 -5.38 50.47
N GLN A 762 16.69 -6.62 49.99
CA GLN A 762 16.26 -7.85 50.66
C GLN A 762 17.32 -8.43 51.60
N LEU A 763 18.56 -7.90 51.58
CA LEU A 763 19.61 -8.35 52.47
C LEU A 763 19.31 -7.97 53.93
N PRO A 764 19.81 -8.75 54.91
CA PRO A 764 19.71 -8.40 56.32
C PRO A 764 20.42 -7.06 56.62
N ASP A 765 19.87 -6.28 57.56
CA ASP A 765 20.36 -4.94 57.87
C ASP A 765 21.80 -4.94 58.40
N GLU A 766 22.23 -6.03 59.02
CA GLU A 766 23.61 -6.26 59.46
C GLU A 766 24.62 -6.19 58.30
N LEU A 767 24.23 -6.59 57.09
CA LEU A 767 25.09 -6.57 55.90
C LEU A 767 24.96 -5.29 55.07
N LYS A 768 23.86 -4.53 55.20
CA LYS A 768 23.66 -3.30 54.43
C LYS A 768 24.69 -2.22 54.74
N ASN A 769 25.27 -2.25 55.95
CA ASN A 769 26.33 -1.33 56.37
C ASN A 769 27.74 -1.80 55.98
N ASP A 770 27.89 -3.00 55.41
CA ASP A 770 29.19 -3.52 55.01
C ASP A 770 29.68 -2.87 53.70
N LEU A 771 30.90 -2.34 53.71
CA LEU A 771 31.48 -1.62 52.57
C LEU A 771 31.60 -2.50 51.32
N GLU A 772 32.01 -3.75 51.48
CA GLU A 772 32.22 -4.65 50.34
C GLU A 772 30.88 -5.12 49.75
N ILE A 773 29.84 -5.26 50.58
CA ILE A 773 28.47 -5.56 50.12
C ILE A 773 27.87 -4.36 49.40
N ALA A 774 28.01 -3.16 49.95
CA ALA A 774 27.54 -1.92 49.32
C ALA A 774 28.21 -1.69 47.96
N GLU A 775 29.53 -1.92 47.86
CA GLU A 775 30.25 -1.83 46.60
C GLU A 775 29.75 -2.84 45.57
N ALA A 776 29.63 -4.12 45.98
CA ALA A 776 29.09 -5.16 45.11
C ALA A 776 27.68 -4.82 44.63
N ALA A 777 26.83 -4.29 45.52
CA ALA A 777 25.46 -3.90 45.19
C ALA A 777 25.41 -2.79 44.14
N VAL A 778 26.18 -1.71 44.31
CA VAL A 778 26.21 -0.60 43.34
C VAL A 778 26.82 -1.04 42.01
N ARG A 779 27.86 -1.89 42.04
CA ARG A 779 28.44 -2.48 40.82
C ARG A 779 27.43 -3.32 40.04
N SER A 780 26.63 -4.12 40.74
CA SER A 780 25.60 -4.96 40.12
C SER A 780 24.38 -4.18 39.62
N SER A 781 23.98 -3.11 40.32
CA SER A 781 22.88 -2.23 39.92
C SER A 781 23.08 -0.83 40.50
N CYS A 782 23.22 0.17 39.63
CA CYS A 782 23.42 1.56 40.05
C CYS A 782 22.27 2.07 40.93
N LYS A 783 21.04 1.58 40.72
CA LYS A 783 19.85 1.94 41.50
C LYS A 783 19.95 1.59 42.99
N ASN A 784 20.80 0.62 43.35
CA ASN A 784 21.03 0.27 44.76
C ASN A 784 21.63 1.41 45.58
N TYR A 785 22.26 2.39 44.94
CA TYR A 785 22.76 3.58 45.62
C TYR A 785 21.67 4.25 46.47
N ASN A 786 20.44 4.36 45.96
CA ASN A 786 19.34 4.98 46.70
C ASN A 786 18.87 4.16 47.92
N HIS A 787 19.17 2.86 47.94
CA HIS A 787 18.86 1.95 49.05
C HIS A 787 19.98 1.83 50.08
N LEU A 788 21.17 2.38 49.81
CA LEU A 788 22.26 2.37 50.79
C LEU A 788 21.88 3.20 52.03
N PRO A 789 22.38 2.83 53.23
CA PRO A 789 22.32 3.67 54.41
C PRO A 789 22.89 5.06 54.14
N GLN A 790 22.35 6.10 54.79
CA GLN A 790 22.76 7.50 54.57
C GLN A 790 24.29 7.68 54.68
N VAL A 791 24.92 7.05 55.67
CA VAL A 791 26.38 7.09 55.90
C VAL A 791 27.18 6.61 54.69
N LEU A 792 26.64 5.67 53.90
CA LEU A 792 27.27 5.17 52.68
C LEU A 792 26.89 5.98 51.45
N ARG A 793 25.65 6.51 51.37
CA ARG A 793 25.24 7.43 50.29
C ARG A 793 26.06 8.72 50.30
N ASP A 794 26.41 9.23 51.48
CA ASP A 794 27.20 10.44 51.65
C ASP A 794 28.70 10.23 51.32
N ARG A 795 29.13 8.99 51.05
CA ARG A 795 30.47 8.73 50.54
C ARG A 795 30.54 8.98 49.05
N ARG A 796 31.40 9.91 48.67
CA ARG A 796 31.62 10.33 47.28
C ARG A 796 32.00 9.16 46.35
N GLU A 797 32.76 8.19 46.86
CA GLU A 797 33.18 6.99 46.11
C GLU A 797 31.99 6.16 45.57
N PHE A 798 30.96 5.92 46.38
CA PHE A 798 29.79 5.14 45.97
C PHE A 798 28.90 5.91 45.00
N PHE A 799 28.78 7.22 45.20
CA PHE A 799 28.03 8.09 44.30
C PHE A 799 28.67 8.12 42.91
N LEU A 800 29.98 8.38 42.81
CA LEU A 800 30.69 8.39 41.54
C LEU A 800 30.65 7.02 40.85
N LEU A 801 30.79 5.93 41.61
CA LEU A 801 30.62 4.58 41.10
C LEU A 801 29.20 4.37 40.52
N ALA A 802 28.15 4.78 41.22
CA ALA A 802 26.77 4.62 40.74
C ALA A 802 26.51 5.44 39.46
N VAL A 803 26.98 6.68 39.42
CA VAL A 803 26.88 7.57 38.24
C VAL A 803 27.63 6.99 37.04
N SER A 804 28.83 6.44 37.24
CA SER A 804 29.60 5.75 36.19
C SER A 804 28.84 4.57 35.56
N ARG A 805 27.90 3.99 36.31
CA ARG A 805 27.05 2.86 35.89
C ARG A 805 25.66 3.28 35.43
N GLY A 806 25.44 4.57 35.19
CA GLY A 806 24.20 5.10 34.64
C GLY A 806 23.13 5.41 35.68
N LEU A 807 23.49 5.71 36.93
CA LEU A 807 22.54 6.31 37.87
C LEU A 807 22.12 7.69 37.34
N THR A 808 20.81 7.89 37.16
CA THR A 808 20.25 9.18 36.69
C THR A 808 19.39 9.89 37.73
N GLN A 809 18.97 9.19 38.78
CA GLN A 809 17.98 9.64 39.75
C GLN A 809 18.47 9.34 41.17
N VAL A 810 18.54 10.36 42.01
CA VAL A 810 19.06 10.30 43.37
C VAL A 810 17.97 10.73 44.35
N SER A 811 17.73 9.92 45.37
CA SER A 811 16.76 10.25 46.43
C SER A 811 17.32 11.28 47.43
N LEU A 812 16.47 12.18 47.91
CA LEU A 812 16.83 13.14 48.96
C LEU A 812 17.03 12.45 50.34
N PRO A 813 17.86 13.02 51.25
CA PRO A 813 18.66 14.23 51.07
C PRO A 813 19.96 13.96 50.30
N PHE A 814 20.32 14.85 49.38
CA PHE A 814 21.57 14.81 48.62
C PHE A 814 22.17 16.21 48.55
N GLN A 815 23.48 16.33 48.86
CA GLN A 815 24.17 17.62 49.00
C GLN A 815 25.51 17.69 48.25
N MET A 816 25.88 16.67 47.48
CA MET A 816 27.15 16.68 46.75
C MET A 816 27.09 17.61 45.54
N LYS A 817 28.22 18.26 45.25
CA LYS A 817 28.41 19.09 44.04
C LYS A 817 29.53 18.50 43.17
N PRO A 818 29.49 18.67 41.84
CA PRO A 818 30.58 18.25 40.95
C PRO A 818 31.92 18.88 41.35
N GLN A 819 33.00 18.10 41.35
CA GLN A 819 34.37 18.54 41.65
C GLN A 819 35.31 18.33 40.44
N GLN A 820 36.37 19.12 40.37
CA GLN A 820 37.31 19.08 39.25
C GLN A 820 38.11 17.78 39.20
N ASP A 821 38.37 17.17 40.36
CA ASP A 821 39.09 15.92 40.58
C ASP A 821 38.19 14.67 40.61
N ASP A 822 36.88 14.80 40.36
CA ASP A 822 36.01 13.63 40.20
C ASP A 822 36.48 12.76 39.03
N ASP A 823 36.61 11.45 39.30
CA ASP A 823 36.99 10.40 38.32
C ASP A 823 36.02 10.33 37.12
N VAL A 824 34.80 10.83 37.31
CA VAL A 824 33.71 10.82 36.32
C VAL A 824 33.11 12.22 36.28
N LYS A 825 32.96 12.82 35.08
CA LYS A 825 32.33 14.14 34.93
C LYS A 825 30.80 14.00 34.93
N TRP A 826 30.15 14.80 35.77
CA TRP A 826 28.71 14.74 35.98
C TRP A 826 28.16 16.12 36.34
N GLU A 827 26.87 16.30 36.15
CA GLU A 827 26.13 17.50 36.56
C GLU A 827 24.73 17.16 37.07
N ILE A 828 24.13 18.08 37.82
CA ILE A 828 22.71 18.06 38.18
C ILE A 828 21.96 18.77 37.05
N TYR A 829 21.08 18.06 36.33
CA TYR A 829 20.36 18.63 35.20
C TYR A 829 18.90 18.97 35.51
N SER A 830 18.33 18.40 36.58
CA SER A 830 16.98 18.74 37.07
C SER A 830 16.87 18.46 38.57
N GLU A 831 16.12 19.30 39.28
CA GLU A 831 15.80 19.14 40.70
C GLU A 831 14.28 19.13 40.88
N GLU A 832 13.75 18.07 41.47
CA GLU A 832 12.34 17.92 41.84
C GLU A 832 12.15 17.85 43.36
N PRO A 833 10.94 18.10 43.90
CA PRO A 833 10.72 18.14 45.35
C PRO A 833 11.08 16.86 46.11
N SER A 834 11.07 15.69 45.45
CA SER A 834 11.39 14.40 46.05
C SER A 834 12.74 13.81 45.60
N GLU A 835 13.32 14.31 44.50
CA GLU A 835 14.40 13.62 43.78
C GLU A 835 15.30 14.59 43.02
N ILE A 836 16.56 14.20 42.83
CA ILE A 836 17.55 14.95 42.06
C ILE A 836 17.97 14.12 40.86
N PHE A 837 17.99 14.75 39.68
CA PHE A 837 18.40 14.11 38.44
C PHE A 837 19.82 14.52 38.04
N VAL A 838 20.66 13.51 37.85
CA VAL A 838 22.08 13.66 37.49
C VAL A 838 22.35 13.03 36.13
N ARG A 839 23.33 13.56 35.40
CA ARG A 839 23.81 12.97 34.15
C ARG A 839 25.31 13.07 34.02
N LEU A 840 25.88 12.17 33.22
CA LEU A 840 27.26 12.25 32.77
C LEU A 840 27.42 13.41 31.77
N VAL A 841 28.58 14.08 31.81
CA VAL A 841 28.94 15.20 30.93
C VAL A 841 30.08 14.80 30.01
#